data_AF-A0A8J1Z1L6-F1
#
_entry.id   AF-A0A8J1Z1L6-F1
#
_cell.length_a   1.000
_cell.length_b   1.000
_cell.length_c   1.000
_cell.angle_alpha   90.00
_cell.angle_beta   90.00
_cell.angle_gamma   90.00
#
_symmetry.space_group_name_H-M   'P 1'
#
loop_
_entity.id
_entity.type
_entity.pdbx_description
1 polymer ?
#
loop_
_entity_poly.entity_id
_entity_poly.type
_entity_poly.pdbx_seq_one_letter_code
_entity_poly.pdbx_strand_id
1 'polypeptide(L)'
;MMFSVWARKGRLQPLVARKQTSCNFVKKLENQQEKILERICRPGLVGHRRNFSFSQRGFTSQGAAVSSKVDNTTFATNQSWGYEPIFQDEFLDTTEWVKCPQLSPLIQAQKLGKAGVSFTYVPPEVLTEVSETCVRHVNHFYRRSHLLMLHRILNDPAASDNDKYVAKELLNNAEVSAKGILPSCQDTGTAVVMAKRGYNVLTNGTDEQDISLGILNAYQNGNLRYSQVAPQTMFTEKNTKTNLPAQIDIMAAPGSSYKGLYIVKGGGSANKTQLFQKTKALLNEASFEKFIVDEIMKLGTAACPPYHLAVVVGGLGADQNLKTVKLASCKYYDQLPDHGSANGRAFRDRGMESKILYQARNLGIGAQFGGKYFLHDVRVIRLPRHGASCPVGIGVSCSADRQMKVAIQSDGVFYEKLEQHPEKLWELNQETLRVETSALDSVATEGEVPGLSEMESEAVNVAAESKAASVVNIDLDQPMDQMLKTLRQYPVKTRVALNGTMIVARDIAHARMQGKLQKGGADALPDYIKKHPVYYAGPAKTPEGYPSGSFGPTTSGRMDPYVEPFQAVGGSMIMIGKGNRSQAVTDACAKHGGFYLGSIGGMAATLSANCIKSVEVLDMEELGMEAVWKIRVENFPAFIIVDDKGNDFFQEFKKEDAHIPEEVNSSIYVVLEFFENLDRNSDQIVEAMELVEGFDNLTIEQAETLVRKYDLGHFGGLNLDEFLTMVMKERGLKIDGEGAREKLLSGE
;
A
#
# COMPACT_ATOMS: atom_id res chain seq x y z
N MET A 1 47.44 -5.96 29.32
CA MET A 1 48.44 -6.19 30.39
C MET A 1 47.71 -6.44 31.70
N MET A 2 48.23 -7.41 32.46
CA MET A 2 47.98 -7.82 33.85
C MET A 2 46.94 -7.11 34.76
N PHE A 3 46.07 -7.96 35.37
CA PHE A 3 45.72 -8.10 36.81
C PHE A 3 45.26 -6.87 37.65
N SER A 4 44.43 -6.97 38.70
CA SER A 4 43.43 -7.97 39.14
C SER A 4 42.79 -7.56 40.49
N VAL A 5 41.52 -7.93 40.71
CA VAL A 5 40.95 -8.42 41.99
C VAL A 5 41.15 -7.58 43.28
N TRP A 6 40.04 -7.07 43.81
CA TRP A 6 39.59 -7.51 45.15
C TRP A 6 38.06 -7.50 45.27
N ALA A 7 37.51 -8.59 45.80
CA ALA A 7 36.10 -8.74 46.12
C ALA A 7 35.98 -9.57 47.40
N ARG A 8 35.09 -9.18 48.34
CA ARG A 8 34.20 -10.07 49.12
C ARG A 8 33.54 -9.39 50.33
N LYS A 9 32.32 -9.87 50.63
CA LYS A 9 31.50 -9.70 51.86
C LYS A 9 30.95 -8.27 52.07
N GLY A 10 29.68 -8.06 52.43
CA GLY A 10 28.57 -9.00 52.63
C GLY A 10 27.23 -8.23 52.77
N ARG A 11 26.09 -8.91 52.61
CA ARG A 11 24.75 -8.29 52.70
C ARG A 11 24.38 -7.94 54.15
N LEU A 12 23.69 -6.81 54.36
CA LEU A 12 22.48 -6.67 55.20
C LEU A 12 21.84 -5.28 55.03
N GLN A 13 20.52 -5.25 54.88
CA GLN A 13 19.60 -4.10 54.92
C GLN A 13 18.86 -4.11 56.30
N PRO A 14 18.01 -3.12 56.72
CA PRO A 14 17.30 -2.11 55.92
C PRO A 14 17.23 -0.66 56.49
N LEU A 15 16.45 0.16 55.76
CA LEU A 15 16.01 1.55 56.01
C LEU A 15 15.64 1.93 57.45
N VAL A 16 15.88 3.20 57.82
CA VAL A 16 14.88 4.25 58.15
C VAL A 16 15.54 5.65 58.03
N ALA A 17 14.75 6.70 57.79
CA ALA A 17 15.09 8.13 57.85
C ALA A 17 15.98 8.75 56.73
N ARG A 18 15.35 9.12 55.60
CA ARG A 18 15.63 10.37 54.85
C ARG A 18 14.53 10.64 53.80
N LYS A 19 13.43 11.28 54.22
CA LYS A 19 12.36 11.75 53.31
C LYS A 19 12.00 13.24 53.43
N GLN A 20 12.68 13.98 54.32
CA GLN A 20 12.35 15.39 54.64
C GLN A 20 13.15 16.43 53.84
N THR A 21 14.33 16.10 53.32
CA THR A 21 15.30 17.11 52.81
C THR A 21 15.18 17.46 51.33
N SER A 22 14.63 16.58 50.47
CA SER A 22 14.50 16.88 49.03
C SER A 22 13.32 17.81 48.70
N CYS A 23 12.29 17.87 49.55
CA CYS A 23 11.06 18.64 49.29
C CYS A 23 11.29 20.17 49.38
N ASN A 24 12.26 20.61 50.19
CA ASN A 24 12.57 22.03 50.39
C ASN A 24 13.43 22.66 49.29
N PHE A 25 14.06 21.85 48.42
CA PHE A 25 14.87 22.36 47.31
C PHE A 25 14.01 22.65 46.07
N VAL A 26 13.06 21.76 45.75
CA VAL A 26 12.12 21.91 44.63
C VAL A 26 11.22 23.14 44.80
N LYS A 27 10.58 23.29 45.97
CA LYS A 27 9.75 24.48 46.31
C LYS A 27 10.49 25.81 46.26
N LYS A 28 11.83 25.81 46.29
CA LYS A 28 12.66 27.02 46.24
C LYS A 28 12.98 27.45 44.79
N LEU A 29 12.91 26.53 43.83
CA LEU A 29 13.06 26.81 42.40
C LEU A 29 11.73 27.28 41.79
N GLU A 30 10.61 26.63 42.13
CA GLU A 30 9.26 27.03 41.69
C GLU A 30 8.96 28.49 42.07
N ASN A 31 9.22 28.86 43.34
CA ASN A 31 9.07 30.23 43.86
C ASN A 31 10.00 31.29 43.19
N GLN A 32 11.05 30.87 42.46
CA GLN A 32 11.88 31.80 41.70
C GLN A 32 11.38 31.99 40.26
N GLN A 33 10.74 31.00 39.65
CA GLN A 33 10.14 31.16 38.32
C GLN A 33 8.89 32.05 38.34
N GLU A 34 7.98 31.88 39.32
CA GLU A 34 6.78 32.74 39.44
C GLU A 34 7.15 34.23 39.60
N LYS A 35 8.15 34.55 40.42
CA LYS A 35 8.61 35.93 40.65
C LYS A 35 9.31 36.59 39.47
N ILE A 36 9.75 35.80 38.48
CA ILE A 36 10.29 36.33 37.23
C ILE A 36 9.15 36.66 36.26
N LEU A 37 8.11 35.82 36.20
CA LEU A 37 6.95 36.02 35.35
C LEU A 37 6.08 37.22 35.79
N GLU A 38 5.87 37.42 37.10
CA GLU A 38 5.13 38.60 37.59
C GLU A 38 5.83 39.94 37.28
N ARG A 39 7.15 39.95 37.10
CA ARG A 39 7.93 41.17 36.80
C ARG A 39 7.86 41.64 35.35
N ILE A 40 7.41 40.78 34.44
CA ILE A 40 7.31 41.09 33.00
C ILE A 40 5.95 41.75 32.67
N CYS A 41 4.94 41.56 33.53
CA CYS A 41 3.54 41.91 33.23
C CYS A 41 2.93 42.91 34.24
N ARG A 42 3.36 44.18 34.23
CA ARG A 42 2.48 45.31 34.63
C ARG A 42 2.95 46.68 34.08
N PRO A 43 2.03 47.57 33.66
CA PRO A 43 2.40 48.83 33.02
C PRO A 43 2.38 50.04 33.98
N GLY A 44 3.34 50.96 33.82
CA GLY A 44 3.16 52.38 34.12
C GLY A 44 4.10 53.03 35.14
N LEU A 45 4.55 54.24 34.74
CA LEU A 45 4.88 55.44 35.54
C LEU A 45 6.31 55.69 36.08
N VAL A 46 6.93 56.68 35.42
CA VAL A 46 7.79 57.78 35.94
C VAL A 46 9.24 57.45 36.37
N GLY A 47 10.13 57.53 35.37
CA GLY A 47 11.01 58.71 35.22
C GLY A 47 12.31 58.81 36.03
N HIS A 48 13.45 58.78 35.31
CA HIS A 48 14.48 59.82 35.42
C HIS A 48 15.33 59.94 34.13
N ARG A 49 15.83 61.15 33.88
CA ARG A 49 16.45 61.57 32.60
C ARG A 49 17.86 61.03 32.40
N ARG A 50 18.21 60.63 31.16
CA ARG A 50 19.47 61.04 30.51
C ARG A 50 19.22 61.39 29.05
N ASN A 51 19.72 62.55 28.63
CA ASN A 51 19.50 63.10 27.30
C ASN A 51 20.41 62.41 26.27
N PHE A 52 19.84 61.98 25.15
CA PHE A 52 20.50 62.06 23.85
C PHE A 52 19.48 62.59 22.84
N SER A 53 19.78 63.75 22.28
CA SER A 53 18.92 64.44 21.32
C SER A 53 19.26 64.03 19.89
N PHE A 54 18.30 63.46 19.17
CA PHE A 54 18.25 63.56 17.71
C PHE A 54 16.81 63.89 17.27
N SER A 55 16.69 64.52 16.11
CA SER A 55 15.58 65.39 15.71
C SER A 55 14.22 64.71 15.59
N GLN A 56 13.17 65.42 16.06
CA GLN A 56 11.80 65.12 15.67
C GLN A 56 11.58 65.44 14.18
N ARG A 57 11.06 64.47 13.43
CA ARG A 57 9.98 64.73 12.46
C ARG A 57 8.80 63.89 12.89
N GLY A 58 7.67 64.54 13.17
CA GLY A 58 6.48 63.84 13.62
C GLY A 58 5.90 62.98 12.51
N PHE A 59 5.42 61.79 12.87
CA PHE A 59 4.39 61.10 12.10
C PHE A 59 3.21 60.82 13.01
N THR A 60 2.05 61.28 12.56
CA THR A 60 0.76 61.10 13.20
C THR A 60 0.29 59.65 13.13
N SER A 61 -0.58 59.28 14.06
CA SER A 61 -1.25 57.99 14.05
C SER A 61 -2.09 57.80 12.77
N GLN A 62 -1.66 56.88 11.91
CA GLN A 62 -2.54 56.17 11.00
C GLN A 62 -2.47 54.69 11.33
N GLY A 63 -3.64 54.05 11.43
CA GLY A 63 -3.71 52.60 11.55
C GLY A 63 -3.19 51.98 10.26
N ALA A 64 -1.99 51.40 10.31
CA ALA A 64 -1.47 50.61 9.22
C ALA A 64 -2.26 49.29 9.15
N ALA A 65 -3.39 49.33 8.44
CA ALA A 65 -3.93 48.14 7.82
C ALA A 65 -2.79 47.53 7.00
N VAL A 66 -2.45 46.27 7.27
CA VAL A 66 -1.46 45.54 6.48
C VAL A 66 -2.14 45.21 5.15
N SER A 67 -2.10 46.16 4.21
CA SER A 67 -2.53 45.90 2.85
C SER A 67 -1.64 44.80 2.27
N SER A 68 -2.29 43.81 1.67
CA SER A 68 -1.62 42.79 0.87
C SER A 68 -0.82 43.49 -0.23
N LYS A 69 0.51 43.51 -0.11
CA LYS A 69 1.44 44.13 -1.08
C LYS A 69 1.59 43.29 -2.35
N VAL A 70 0.48 43.08 -3.04
CA VAL A 70 0.45 42.60 -4.42
C VAL A 70 -0.20 43.71 -5.23
N ASP A 71 0.63 44.56 -5.83
CA ASP A 71 0.17 45.50 -6.85
C ASP A 71 -0.24 44.67 -8.08
N ASN A 72 -1.54 44.61 -8.37
CA ASN A 72 -2.11 43.83 -9.49
C ASN A 72 -1.76 44.39 -10.89
N THR A 73 -0.72 45.22 -11.01
CA THR A 73 -0.37 45.99 -12.21
C THR A 73 0.81 45.43 -13.00
N THR A 74 1.48 44.37 -12.53
CA THR A 74 2.65 43.75 -13.19
C THR A 74 2.66 42.22 -13.22
N PHE A 75 1.48 41.59 -13.28
CA PHE A 75 1.40 40.28 -13.95
C PHE A 75 1.58 40.48 -15.47
N ALA A 76 2.27 39.57 -16.15
CA ALA A 76 2.54 39.69 -17.60
C ALA A 76 1.28 39.59 -18.50
N THR A 77 0.13 39.32 -17.88
CA THR A 77 -1.23 39.25 -18.43
C THR A 77 -2.20 39.77 -17.36
N ASN A 78 -3.37 40.28 -17.75
CA ASN A 78 -4.40 40.83 -16.86
C ASN A 78 -5.05 39.75 -15.94
N GLN A 79 -4.31 39.19 -14.99
CA GLN A 79 -4.79 38.22 -14.02
C GLN A 79 -4.62 38.73 -12.59
N SER A 80 -5.67 38.62 -11.78
CA SER A 80 -5.64 38.84 -10.34
C SER A 80 -5.02 37.64 -9.62
N TRP A 81 -4.34 37.89 -8.50
CA TRP A 81 -3.88 36.80 -7.62
C TRP A 81 -5.05 35.95 -7.11
N GLY A 82 -4.92 34.63 -7.24
CA GLY A 82 -5.82 33.64 -6.65
C GLY A 82 -5.00 32.52 -6.00
N TYR A 83 -5.36 32.12 -4.77
CA TYR A 83 -4.77 30.96 -4.11
C TYR A 83 -5.60 29.71 -4.39
N GLU A 84 -4.95 28.65 -4.85
CA GLU A 84 -5.55 27.33 -5.00
C GLU A 84 -4.61 26.30 -4.35
N PRO A 85 -5.09 25.45 -3.43
CA PRO A 85 -4.27 24.40 -2.85
C PRO A 85 -4.02 23.27 -3.86
N ILE A 86 -2.81 22.70 -3.86
CA ILE A 86 -2.46 21.58 -4.76
C ILE A 86 -3.39 20.39 -4.53
N PHE A 87 -3.67 20.05 -3.28
CA PHE A 87 -4.66 19.04 -2.92
C PHE A 87 -5.86 19.75 -2.32
N GLN A 88 -7.01 19.64 -2.99
CA GLN A 88 -8.28 20.14 -2.49
C GLN A 88 -8.83 19.12 -1.47
N ASP A 89 -9.21 19.60 -0.29
CA ASP A 89 -9.60 18.76 0.87
C ASP A 89 -11.14 18.73 1.09
N GLU A 90 -11.92 19.36 0.20
CA GLU A 90 -13.36 19.67 0.38
C GLU A 90 -14.32 18.62 -0.21
N PHE A 91 -13.81 17.48 -0.68
CA PHE A 91 -14.61 16.44 -1.33
C PHE A 91 -15.37 15.55 -0.35
N LEU A 92 -16.38 14.84 -0.88
CA LEU A 92 -17.23 13.91 -0.14
C LEU A 92 -16.39 12.79 0.51
N ASP A 93 -16.42 12.71 1.84
CA ASP A 93 -15.75 11.61 2.56
C ASP A 93 -16.65 10.36 2.54
N THR A 94 -16.45 9.51 1.53
CA THR A 94 -17.16 8.23 1.36
C THR A 94 -16.75 7.13 2.35
N THR A 95 -15.98 7.46 3.39
CA THR A 95 -15.55 6.50 4.41
C THR A 95 -16.70 6.11 5.33
N GLU A 96 -17.01 4.81 5.43
CA GLU A 96 -17.87 4.32 6.51
C GLU A 96 -17.15 4.45 7.87
N TRP A 97 -17.72 5.26 8.77
CA TRP A 97 -17.14 5.58 10.08
C TRP A 97 -17.86 4.84 11.23
N VAL A 98 -17.09 4.18 12.08
CA VAL A 98 -17.56 3.57 13.34
C VAL A 98 -17.09 4.41 14.52
N LYS A 99 -18.03 4.93 15.31
CA LYS A 99 -17.73 5.69 16.54
C LYS A 99 -17.26 4.74 17.65
N CYS A 100 -16.16 5.07 18.32
CA CYS A 100 -15.62 4.31 19.45
C CYS A 100 -16.30 4.74 20.76
N PRO A 101 -17.18 3.93 21.37
CA PRO A 101 -17.90 4.32 22.59
C PRO A 101 -17.00 4.39 23.83
N GLN A 102 -15.85 3.72 23.83
CA GLN A 102 -14.91 3.71 24.96
C GLN A 102 -14.09 5.01 25.04
N LEU A 103 -13.59 5.52 23.91
CA LEU A 103 -12.70 6.69 23.87
C LEU A 103 -13.45 8.01 23.62
N SER A 104 -14.62 7.98 22.97
CA SER A 104 -15.38 9.21 22.70
C SER A 104 -15.71 10.04 23.96
N PRO A 105 -16.06 9.46 25.12
CA PRO A 105 -16.30 10.21 26.36
C PRO A 105 -15.08 10.91 26.95
N LEU A 106 -13.86 10.59 26.50
CA LEU A 106 -12.62 11.22 26.96
C LEU A 106 -12.31 12.53 26.20
N ILE A 107 -12.95 12.77 25.05
CA ILE A 107 -12.77 13.99 24.28
C ILE A 107 -13.54 15.14 24.94
N GLN A 108 -12.89 16.30 25.07
CA GLN A 108 -13.46 17.45 25.75
C GLN A 108 -13.48 18.68 24.83
N ALA A 109 -14.67 19.25 24.61
CA ALA A 109 -14.81 20.57 24.03
C ALA A 109 -14.53 21.64 25.09
N GLN A 110 -13.43 22.39 24.96
CA GLN A 110 -13.03 23.45 25.88
C GLN A 110 -13.17 24.82 25.22
N LYS A 111 -13.86 25.76 25.87
CA LYS A 111 -13.92 27.17 25.43
C LYS A 111 -12.81 27.97 26.10
N LEU A 112 -11.89 28.53 25.32
CA LEU A 112 -10.72 29.25 25.82
C LEU A 112 -10.77 30.75 25.48
N GLY A 113 -10.27 31.54 26.42
CA GLY A 113 -10.14 32.99 26.31
C GLY A 113 -11.47 33.76 26.35
N LYS A 114 -11.37 35.10 26.42
CA LYS A 114 -12.56 35.98 26.46
C LYS A 114 -13.40 35.95 25.18
N ALA A 115 -12.81 35.48 24.07
CA ALA A 115 -13.50 35.33 22.78
C ALA A 115 -14.30 34.02 22.67
N GLY A 116 -14.20 33.09 23.63
CA GLY A 116 -15.00 31.87 23.66
C GLY A 116 -14.68 30.85 22.55
N VAL A 117 -13.48 30.90 21.97
CA VAL A 117 -13.05 29.99 20.90
C VAL A 117 -13.06 28.56 21.44
N SER A 118 -13.73 27.67 20.70
CA SER A 118 -13.87 26.26 21.09
C SER A 118 -12.71 25.43 20.54
N PHE A 119 -12.11 24.63 21.41
CA PHE A 119 -11.03 23.70 21.13
C PHE A 119 -11.44 22.27 21.47
N THR A 120 -10.99 21.31 20.68
CA THR A 120 -11.08 19.88 20.97
C THR A 120 -9.83 19.46 21.73
N TYR A 121 -9.94 19.16 23.03
CA TYR A 121 -8.84 18.57 23.78
C TYR A 121 -8.83 17.06 23.58
N VAL A 122 -7.68 16.53 23.14
CA VAL A 122 -7.42 15.11 22.90
C VAL A 122 -6.40 14.62 23.92
N PRO A 123 -6.81 13.79 24.90
CA PRO A 123 -5.89 13.25 25.90
C PRO A 123 -4.82 12.31 25.31
N PRO A 124 -3.62 12.21 25.92
CA PRO A 124 -2.54 11.33 25.44
C PRO A 124 -2.92 9.85 25.38
N GLU A 125 -3.72 9.38 26.34
CA GLU A 125 -4.26 8.02 26.39
C GLU A 125 -5.15 7.70 25.18
N VAL A 126 -5.84 8.71 24.61
CA VAL A 126 -6.63 8.52 23.39
C VAL A 126 -5.73 8.30 22.18
N LEU A 127 -4.66 9.09 22.02
CA LEU A 127 -3.70 8.89 20.92
C LEU A 127 -3.01 7.52 21.01
N THR A 128 -2.73 7.07 22.23
CA THR A 128 -2.15 5.75 22.52
C THR A 128 -3.12 4.64 22.09
N GLU A 129 -4.34 4.60 22.64
CA GLU A 129 -5.31 3.53 22.36
C GLU A 129 -5.78 3.52 20.90
N VAL A 130 -5.91 4.70 20.27
CA VAL A 130 -6.16 4.85 18.83
C VAL A 130 -5.06 4.18 18.02
N SER A 131 -3.79 4.43 18.35
CA SER A 131 -2.66 3.89 17.61
C SER A 131 -2.53 2.38 17.78
N GLU A 132 -2.77 1.87 18.99
CA GLU A 132 -2.82 0.43 19.26
C GLU A 132 -3.95 -0.26 18.48
N THR A 133 -5.16 0.32 18.54
CA THR A 133 -6.33 -0.19 17.82
C THR A 133 -6.12 -0.21 16.32
N CYS A 134 -5.65 0.90 15.72
CA CYS A 134 -5.40 1.00 14.28
C CYS A 134 -4.35 -0.03 13.81
N VAL A 135 -3.20 -0.13 14.48
CA VAL A 135 -2.15 -1.09 14.09
C VAL A 135 -2.59 -2.54 14.25
N ARG A 136 -3.35 -2.86 15.31
CA ARG A 136 -3.94 -4.19 15.48
C ARG A 136 -4.94 -4.47 14.36
N HIS A 137 -5.89 -3.58 14.11
CA HIS A 137 -6.96 -3.78 13.14
C HIS A 137 -6.42 -4.00 11.72
N VAL A 138 -5.51 -3.15 11.22
CA VAL A 138 -4.99 -3.32 9.86
C VAL A 138 -4.09 -4.55 9.70
N ASN A 139 -3.63 -5.21 10.78
CA ASN A 139 -2.90 -6.48 10.66
C ASN A 139 -3.81 -7.72 10.60
N HIS A 140 -5.11 -7.58 10.88
CA HIS A 140 -6.07 -8.70 10.93
C HIS A 140 -7.24 -8.54 9.95
N PHE A 141 -7.64 -7.30 9.66
CA PHE A 141 -8.76 -6.92 8.82
C PHE A 141 -8.31 -6.15 7.59
N TYR A 142 -9.14 -6.18 6.55
CA TYR A 142 -8.93 -5.48 5.29
C TYR A 142 -10.07 -4.49 5.04
N ARG A 143 -9.89 -3.55 4.10
CA ARG A 143 -11.04 -2.86 3.50
C ARG A 143 -11.90 -3.89 2.77
N ARG A 144 -13.22 -3.82 2.94
CA ARG A 144 -14.18 -4.67 2.22
C ARG A 144 -13.95 -4.63 0.70
N SER A 145 -13.60 -3.45 0.18
CA SER A 145 -13.28 -3.25 -1.24
C SER A 145 -12.14 -4.13 -1.76
N HIS A 146 -11.04 -4.29 -1.01
CA HIS A 146 -9.94 -5.18 -1.40
C HIS A 146 -10.40 -6.64 -1.50
N LEU A 147 -11.23 -7.10 -0.55
CA LEU A 147 -11.72 -8.47 -0.52
C LEU A 147 -12.75 -8.76 -1.61
N LEU A 148 -13.66 -7.81 -1.88
CA LEU A 148 -14.60 -7.88 -3.00
C LEU A 148 -13.86 -7.96 -4.35
N MET A 149 -12.77 -7.19 -4.52
CA MET A 149 -11.92 -7.28 -5.72
C MET A 149 -11.21 -8.64 -5.85
N LEU A 150 -10.84 -9.31 -4.75
CA LEU A 150 -10.37 -10.70 -4.79
C LEU A 150 -11.51 -11.67 -5.15
N HIS A 151 -12.72 -11.46 -4.62
CA HIS A 151 -13.87 -12.32 -4.90
C HIS A 151 -14.38 -12.20 -6.35
N ARG A 152 -14.21 -11.03 -6.98
CA ARG A 152 -14.47 -10.81 -8.41
C ARG A 152 -13.66 -11.76 -9.30
N ILE A 153 -12.37 -11.97 -8.99
CA ILE A 153 -11.45 -12.85 -9.74
C ILE A 153 -11.98 -14.29 -9.84
N LEU A 154 -12.64 -14.78 -8.78
CA LEU A 154 -13.19 -16.14 -8.75
C LEU A 154 -14.30 -16.35 -9.79
N ASN A 155 -15.00 -15.26 -10.15
CA ASN A 155 -16.17 -15.26 -11.01
C ASN A 155 -15.88 -14.76 -12.44
N ASP A 156 -14.73 -14.12 -12.70
CA ASP A 156 -14.34 -13.70 -14.05
C ASP A 156 -14.05 -14.94 -14.94
N PRO A 157 -14.76 -15.15 -16.06
CA PRO A 157 -14.43 -16.23 -17.01
C PRO A 157 -13.03 -16.07 -17.62
N ALA A 158 -12.51 -14.84 -17.76
CA ALA A 158 -11.19 -14.54 -18.31
C ALA A 158 -10.04 -14.62 -17.27
N ALA A 159 -10.34 -14.79 -15.98
CA ALA A 159 -9.31 -15.10 -14.98
C ALA A 159 -8.79 -16.54 -15.15
N SER A 160 -7.45 -16.69 -15.08
CA SER A 160 -6.82 -18.00 -15.17
C SER A 160 -7.15 -18.89 -13.95
N ASP A 161 -6.96 -20.20 -14.07
CA ASP A 161 -7.05 -21.12 -12.92
C ASP A 161 -6.10 -20.70 -11.78
N ASN A 162 -4.93 -20.14 -12.12
CA ASN A 162 -3.95 -19.67 -11.15
C ASN A 162 -4.37 -18.35 -10.50
N ASP A 163 -4.99 -17.42 -11.25
CA ASP A 163 -5.60 -16.21 -10.69
C ASP A 163 -6.66 -16.58 -9.65
N LYS A 164 -7.58 -17.49 -10.03
CA LYS A 164 -8.66 -17.99 -9.16
C LYS A 164 -8.12 -18.70 -7.93
N TYR A 165 -7.08 -19.53 -8.10
CA TYR A 165 -6.45 -20.23 -6.99
C TYR A 165 -5.77 -19.26 -6.01
N VAL A 166 -5.00 -18.28 -6.49
CA VAL A 166 -4.34 -17.28 -5.66
C VAL A 166 -5.34 -16.38 -4.95
N ALA A 167 -6.37 -15.89 -5.66
CA ALA A 167 -7.42 -15.07 -5.06
C ALA A 167 -8.17 -15.83 -3.95
N LYS A 168 -8.47 -17.12 -4.17
CA LYS A 168 -9.09 -17.99 -3.16
C LYS A 168 -8.22 -18.16 -1.92
N GLU A 169 -6.92 -18.43 -2.08
CA GLU A 169 -6.03 -18.58 -0.93
C GLU A 169 -5.81 -17.26 -0.15
N LEU A 170 -5.88 -16.10 -0.83
CA LEU A 170 -5.86 -14.79 -0.19
C LEU A 170 -7.14 -14.50 0.59
N LEU A 171 -8.31 -14.89 0.08
CA LEU A 171 -9.60 -14.79 0.80
C LEU A 171 -9.63 -15.72 2.02
N ASN A 172 -9.24 -16.99 1.87
CA ASN A 172 -9.07 -17.93 2.99
C ASN A 172 -8.15 -17.33 4.08
N ASN A 173 -7.07 -16.65 3.67
CA ASN A 173 -6.14 -16.01 4.60
C ASN A 173 -6.76 -14.83 5.36
N ALA A 174 -7.64 -14.05 4.72
CA ALA A 174 -8.40 -12.99 5.38
C ALA A 174 -9.33 -13.55 6.47
N GLU A 175 -9.98 -14.70 6.25
CA GLU A 175 -10.78 -15.37 7.30
C GLU A 175 -9.93 -15.84 8.48
N VAL A 176 -8.76 -16.42 8.21
CA VAL A 176 -7.86 -16.88 9.28
C VAL A 176 -7.35 -15.67 10.07
N SER A 177 -7.08 -14.53 9.42
CA SER A 177 -6.60 -13.33 10.11
C SER A 177 -7.69 -12.56 10.85
N ALA A 178 -8.93 -12.53 10.35
CA ALA A 178 -10.07 -11.85 10.98
C ALA A 178 -10.40 -12.41 12.38
N LYS A 179 -9.99 -13.65 12.69
CA LYS A 179 -10.05 -14.23 14.04
C LYS A 179 -9.16 -13.51 15.08
N GLY A 180 -8.33 -12.55 14.67
CA GLY A 180 -7.56 -11.68 15.55
C GLY A 180 -6.32 -12.32 16.21
N ILE A 181 -6.00 -13.58 15.86
CA ILE A 181 -4.90 -14.34 16.49
C ILE A 181 -3.65 -14.30 15.60
N LEU A 182 -3.76 -14.69 14.34
CA LEU A 182 -2.68 -14.67 13.34
C LEU A 182 -2.80 -13.41 12.48
N PRO A 183 -1.75 -12.59 12.29
CA PRO A 183 -1.81 -11.46 11.36
C PRO A 183 -1.85 -11.95 9.91
N SER A 184 -2.51 -11.21 9.02
CA SER A 184 -2.72 -11.63 7.62
C SER A 184 -1.41 -11.87 6.84
N CYS A 185 -0.34 -11.17 7.22
CA CYS A 185 0.99 -11.30 6.63
C CYS A 185 2.06 -11.52 7.72
N GLN A 186 3.06 -12.35 7.45
CA GLN A 186 4.24 -12.50 8.32
C GLN A 186 5.07 -11.21 8.38
N ASP A 187 5.05 -10.46 7.28
CA ASP A 187 5.59 -9.11 7.25
C ASP A 187 4.55 -8.13 7.78
N THR A 188 4.48 -8.00 9.10
CA THR A 188 3.67 -6.98 9.78
C THR A 188 4.22 -5.57 9.59
N GLY A 189 5.19 -5.34 8.70
CA GLY A 189 5.49 -4.04 8.10
C GLY A 189 6.11 -2.98 9.01
N THR A 190 6.31 -1.80 8.45
CA THR A 190 6.64 -0.56 9.17
C THR A 190 5.34 0.20 9.45
N ALA A 191 5.14 0.62 10.70
CA ALA A 191 4.04 1.50 11.05
C ALA A 191 4.32 2.94 10.56
N VAL A 192 3.37 3.50 9.82
CA VAL A 192 3.42 4.86 9.28
C VAL A 192 2.12 5.57 9.66
N VAL A 193 2.22 6.78 10.20
CA VAL A 193 1.08 7.60 10.62
C VAL A 193 1.15 8.94 9.91
N MET A 194 0.17 9.19 9.04
CA MET A 194 0.02 10.44 8.29
C MET A 194 -1.13 11.23 8.91
N ALA A 195 -0.82 12.26 9.69
CA ALA A 195 -1.79 13.01 10.50
C ALA A 195 -1.96 14.46 10.05
N LYS A 196 -3.17 14.98 10.23
CA LYS A 196 -3.55 16.40 10.12
C LYS A 196 -4.17 16.82 11.46
N ARG A 197 -3.46 17.61 12.26
CA ARG A 197 -3.95 18.18 13.52
C ARG A 197 -4.55 19.56 13.26
N GLY A 198 -5.86 19.69 13.46
CA GLY A 198 -6.58 20.96 13.34
C GLY A 198 -6.05 22.03 14.29
N TYR A 199 -6.06 23.30 13.87
CA TYR A 199 -5.62 24.46 14.64
C TYR A 199 -6.38 24.61 15.98
N ASN A 200 -7.64 24.18 16.01
CA ASN A 200 -8.47 24.15 17.22
C ASN A 200 -8.36 22.81 17.98
N VAL A 201 -7.30 22.02 17.79
CA VAL A 201 -7.06 20.78 18.56
C VAL A 201 -5.91 20.98 19.54
N LEU A 202 -6.13 20.60 20.79
CA LEU A 202 -5.15 20.66 21.87
C LEU A 202 -4.76 19.24 22.29
N THR A 203 -3.45 19.00 22.31
CA THR A 203 -2.81 17.82 22.94
C THR A 203 -1.86 18.31 24.03
N ASN A 204 -1.18 17.39 24.72
CA ASN A 204 -0.09 17.72 25.65
C ASN A 204 1.23 18.12 24.95
N GLY A 205 1.30 18.04 23.61
CA GLY A 205 2.49 18.33 22.81
C GLY A 205 3.47 17.17 22.64
N THR A 206 3.15 15.95 23.08
CA THR A 206 3.99 14.75 22.89
C THR A 206 3.40 13.73 21.93
N ASP A 207 2.55 14.16 20.99
CA ASP A 207 1.79 13.32 20.07
C ASP A 207 2.57 12.12 19.49
N GLU A 208 3.81 12.33 19.02
CA GLU A 208 4.67 11.26 18.46
C GLU A 208 5.03 10.17 19.48
N GLN A 209 5.23 10.53 20.75
CA GLN A 209 5.52 9.60 21.83
C GLN A 209 4.29 8.76 22.17
N ASP A 210 3.12 9.39 22.25
CA ASP A 210 1.87 8.72 22.61
C ASP A 210 1.41 7.79 21.47
N ILE A 211 1.53 8.23 20.22
CA ILE A 211 1.34 7.38 19.03
C ILE A 211 2.34 6.22 19.04
N SER A 212 3.64 6.47 19.29
CA SER A 212 4.66 5.43 19.35
C SER A 212 4.40 4.40 20.45
N LEU A 213 3.84 4.82 21.59
CA LEU A 213 3.46 3.93 22.69
C LEU A 213 2.32 2.98 22.28
N GLY A 214 1.27 3.49 21.62
CA GLY A 214 0.19 2.64 21.12
C GLY A 214 0.67 1.66 20.04
N ILE A 215 1.57 2.11 19.16
CA ILE A 215 2.24 1.22 18.18
C ILE A 215 3.03 0.14 18.92
N LEU A 216 3.85 0.50 19.91
CA LEU A 216 4.61 -0.46 20.73
C LEU A 216 3.69 -1.50 21.37
N ASN A 217 2.61 -1.07 22.00
CA ASN A 217 1.64 -1.97 22.63
C ASN A 217 1.07 -2.98 21.61
N ALA A 218 0.62 -2.54 20.44
CA ALA A 218 0.10 -3.44 19.40
C ALA A 218 1.14 -4.51 18.98
N TYR A 219 2.41 -4.11 18.79
CA TYR A 219 3.48 -5.05 18.44
C TYR A 219 3.92 -5.94 19.61
N GLN A 220 3.81 -5.48 20.85
CA GLN A 220 4.20 -6.22 22.05
C GLN A 220 3.11 -7.22 22.47
N ASN A 221 1.85 -6.77 22.51
CA ASN A 221 0.68 -7.53 22.97
C ASN A 221 0.11 -8.45 21.88
N GLY A 222 0.14 -8.04 20.62
CA GLY A 222 -0.32 -8.85 19.48
C GLY A 222 0.75 -9.81 18.95
N ASN A 223 0.35 -10.83 18.19
CA ASN A 223 1.26 -11.83 17.57
C ASN A 223 1.97 -11.30 16.31
N LEU A 224 2.44 -10.05 16.36
CA LEU A 224 3.07 -9.35 15.23
C LEU A 224 4.59 -9.61 15.17
N ARG A 225 5.28 -9.05 14.17
CA ARG A 225 6.73 -9.22 13.95
C ARG A 225 7.52 -7.93 14.15
N TYR A 226 8.64 -8.02 14.86
CA TYR A 226 9.62 -6.93 14.95
C TYR A 226 10.52 -6.93 13.72
N SER A 227 10.31 -5.96 12.82
CA SER A 227 10.97 -5.88 11.50
C SER A 227 11.92 -4.70 11.36
N GLN A 228 11.89 -3.72 12.27
CA GLN A 228 12.83 -2.58 12.22
C GLN A 228 14.23 -2.97 12.70
N VAL A 229 15.22 -2.51 11.94
CA VAL A 229 16.64 -2.79 12.14
C VAL A 229 17.35 -1.45 12.30
N ALA A 230 17.98 -1.24 13.46
CA ALA A 230 18.64 0.02 13.80
C ALA A 230 20.14 -0.05 13.48
N PRO A 231 20.70 0.90 12.72
CA PRO A 231 22.14 0.99 12.51
C PRO A 231 22.84 1.36 13.82
N GLN A 232 23.86 0.59 14.17
CA GLN A 232 24.83 0.90 15.24
C GLN A 232 26.09 1.55 14.67
N THR A 233 26.45 1.16 13.44
CA THR A 233 27.45 1.80 12.57
C THR A 233 26.91 1.76 11.13
N MET A 234 27.72 2.11 10.13
CA MET A 234 27.34 1.96 8.71
C MET A 234 27.05 0.49 8.30
N PHE A 235 27.64 -0.49 8.98
CA PHE A 235 27.54 -1.92 8.61
C PHE A 235 27.13 -2.84 9.76
N THR A 236 27.11 -2.35 11.00
CA THR A 236 26.65 -3.10 12.18
C THR A 236 25.23 -2.68 12.49
N GLU A 237 24.33 -3.65 12.57
CA GLU A 237 22.91 -3.42 12.78
C GLU A 237 22.35 -4.27 13.93
N LYS A 238 21.19 -3.88 14.46
CA LYS A 238 20.48 -4.62 15.48
C LYS A 238 18.97 -4.45 15.34
N ASN A 239 18.21 -5.55 15.34
CA ASN A 239 16.75 -5.50 15.41
C ASN A 239 16.32 -4.78 16.71
N THR A 240 15.36 -3.86 16.63
CA THR A 240 14.92 -3.05 17.78
C THR A 240 14.09 -3.83 18.80
N LYS A 241 13.61 -5.03 18.43
CA LYS A 241 12.76 -5.93 19.23
C LYS A 241 11.40 -5.33 19.64
N THR A 242 10.98 -4.26 18.98
CA THR A 242 9.73 -3.52 19.25
C THR A 242 8.95 -3.15 17.99
N ASN A 243 9.57 -3.28 16.81
CA ASN A 243 9.11 -2.69 15.55
C ASN A 243 9.02 -1.14 15.54
N LEU A 244 9.62 -0.46 16.52
CA LEU A 244 9.88 0.98 16.48
C LEU A 244 11.29 1.25 15.93
N PRO A 245 11.59 2.47 15.43
CA PRO A 245 10.70 3.63 15.32
C PRO A 245 9.60 3.44 14.26
N ALA A 246 8.49 4.15 14.44
CA ALA A 246 7.49 4.37 13.41
C ALA A 246 7.84 5.62 12.59
N GLN A 247 7.29 5.76 11.39
CA GLN A 247 7.27 7.05 10.69
C GLN A 247 6.00 7.81 11.11
N ILE A 248 6.14 9.00 11.68
CA ILE A 248 5.01 9.80 12.16
C ILE A 248 5.13 11.21 11.56
N ASP A 249 4.18 11.57 10.71
CA ASP A 249 4.14 12.86 9.99
C ASP A 249 2.87 13.63 10.41
N ILE A 250 3.00 14.59 11.34
CA ILE A 250 1.87 15.40 11.84
C ILE A 250 1.88 16.79 11.19
N MET A 251 0.94 17.03 10.30
CA MET A 251 0.75 18.30 9.60
C MET A 251 -0.24 19.19 10.36
N ALA A 252 -0.01 20.50 10.40
CA ALA A 252 -1.01 21.46 10.86
C ALA A 252 -2.11 21.64 9.80
N ALA A 253 -3.37 21.71 10.24
CA ALA A 253 -4.55 21.87 9.39
C ALA A 253 -5.53 22.91 9.99
N PRO A 254 -6.48 23.46 9.22
CA PRO A 254 -7.59 24.23 9.78
C PRO A 254 -8.57 23.33 10.58
N GLY A 255 -9.46 23.96 11.33
CA GLY A 255 -10.58 23.27 12.02
C GLY A 255 -10.23 22.61 13.36
N SER A 256 -11.18 21.85 13.89
CA SER A 256 -11.18 21.27 15.26
C SER A 256 -11.09 19.75 15.30
N SER A 257 -10.60 19.12 14.24
CA SER A 257 -10.44 17.66 14.11
C SER A 257 -8.97 17.24 14.06
N TYR A 258 -8.63 16.12 14.72
CA TYR A 258 -7.40 15.38 14.48
C TYR A 258 -7.72 14.24 13.51
N LYS A 259 -7.26 14.32 12.26
CA LYS A 259 -7.47 13.27 11.25
C LYS A 259 -6.16 12.51 11.03
N GLY A 260 -6.21 11.19 10.90
CA GLY A 260 -5.04 10.35 10.67
C GLY A 260 -5.30 9.25 9.65
N LEU A 261 -4.27 8.87 8.89
CA LEU A 261 -4.21 7.64 8.13
C LEU A 261 -3.08 6.79 8.71
N TYR A 262 -3.44 5.66 9.32
CA TYR A 262 -2.50 4.65 9.80
C TYR A 262 -2.26 3.66 8.67
N ILE A 263 -0.99 3.37 8.36
CA ILE A 263 -0.58 2.45 7.30
C ILE A 263 0.44 1.47 7.89
N VAL A 264 0.29 0.18 7.59
CA VAL A 264 1.28 -0.84 7.96
C VAL A 264 1.90 -1.42 6.68
N LYS A 265 2.90 -0.70 6.16
CA LYS A 265 3.48 -0.99 4.84
C LYS A 265 4.51 -2.13 4.96
N GLY A 266 4.27 -3.23 4.25
CA GLY A 266 5.23 -4.32 4.15
C GLY A 266 6.49 -3.88 3.39
N GLY A 267 7.66 -4.38 3.79
CA GLY A 267 8.94 -4.04 3.14
C GLY A 267 8.96 -4.46 1.67
N GLY A 268 8.28 -5.54 1.32
CA GLY A 268 8.17 -6.02 -0.07
C GLY A 268 7.52 -5.01 -1.03
N SER A 269 6.44 -4.34 -0.61
CA SER A 269 5.77 -3.30 -1.41
C SER A 269 6.40 -1.92 -1.23
N ALA A 270 7.00 -1.62 -0.08
CA ALA A 270 7.83 -0.43 0.11
C ALA A 270 9.01 -0.41 -0.89
N ASN A 271 9.72 -1.53 -1.05
CA ASN A 271 10.85 -1.68 -1.99
C ASN A 271 10.45 -1.64 -3.48
N LYS A 272 9.14 -1.62 -3.79
CA LYS A 272 8.60 -1.40 -5.14
C LYS A 272 8.09 0.03 -5.34
N THR A 273 8.42 0.95 -4.42
CA THR A 273 8.29 2.39 -4.64
C THR A 273 9.55 2.88 -5.38
N GLN A 274 9.40 3.43 -6.58
CA GLN A 274 10.50 3.86 -7.45
C GLN A 274 10.31 5.32 -7.86
N LEU A 275 11.42 6.05 -7.99
CA LEU A 275 11.48 7.43 -8.47
C LEU A 275 12.27 7.50 -9.76
N PHE A 276 11.72 8.18 -10.75
CA PHE A 276 12.33 8.39 -12.05
C PHE A 276 12.42 9.88 -12.34
N GLN A 277 13.63 10.38 -12.55
CA GLN A 277 13.83 11.75 -13.03
C GLN A 277 13.67 11.77 -14.55
N LYS A 278 12.57 12.34 -15.03
CA LYS A 278 12.20 12.41 -16.44
C LYS A 278 12.12 13.88 -16.88
N THR A 279 11.84 14.11 -18.16
CA THR A 279 11.75 15.45 -18.75
C THR A 279 10.40 15.64 -19.46
N LYS A 280 10.13 16.86 -20.00
CA LYS A 280 8.94 17.10 -20.83
C LYS A 280 8.83 16.16 -22.04
N ALA A 281 9.94 15.57 -22.51
CA ALA A 281 9.92 14.59 -23.61
C ALA A 281 9.18 13.28 -23.26
N LEU A 282 8.97 12.98 -21.97
CA LEU A 282 8.11 11.87 -21.55
C LEU A 282 6.62 12.21 -21.67
N LEU A 283 6.24 13.50 -21.57
CA LEU A 283 4.84 13.93 -21.50
C LEU A 283 4.23 14.08 -22.90
N ASN A 284 4.16 12.97 -23.60
CA ASN A 284 3.30 12.63 -24.73
C ASN A 284 2.90 11.15 -24.57
N GLU A 285 1.77 10.76 -25.15
CA GLU A 285 1.12 9.46 -24.94
C GLU A 285 2.03 8.27 -25.24
N ALA A 286 2.55 8.15 -26.47
CA ALA A 286 3.41 7.04 -26.89
C ALA A 286 4.70 6.90 -26.05
N SER A 287 5.33 8.01 -25.65
CA SER A 287 6.48 7.96 -24.73
C SER A 287 6.09 7.53 -23.32
N PHE A 288 4.92 7.94 -22.84
CA PHE A 288 4.45 7.67 -21.49
C PHE A 288 3.98 6.22 -21.33
N GLU A 289 3.11 5.73 -22.22
CA GLU A 289 2.61 4.35 -22.21
C GLU A 289 3.77 3.35 -22.29
N LYS A 290 4.70 3.53 -23.24
CA LYS A 290 5.92 2.70 -23.34
C LYS A 290 6.73 2.68 -22.04
N PHE A 291 6.88 3.85 -21.40
CA PHE A 291 7.59 3.93 -20.12
C PHE A 291 6.82 3.20 -19.00
N ILE A 292 5.49 3.31 -18.93
CA ILE A 292 4.71 2.64 -17.90
C ILE A 292 4.74 1.12 -18.07
N VAL A 293 4.52 0.59 -19.28
CA VAL A 293 4.66 -0.85 -19.58
C VAL A 293 6.05 -1.36 -19.20
N ASP A 294 7.10 -0.61 -19.57
CA ASP A 294 8.49 -0.92 -19.23
C ASP A 294 8.76 -1.04 -17.72
N GLU A 295 8.13 -0.20 -16.88
CA GLU A 295 8.30 -0.27 -15.42
C GLU A 295 7.34 -1.27 -14.74
N ILE A 296 6.11 -1.44 -15.26
CA ILE A 296 5.14 -2.42 -14.74
C ILE A 296 5.69 -3.84 -14.83
N MET A 297 6.32 -4.23 -15.95
CA MET A 297 7.00 -5.53 -16.03
C MET A 297 8.15 -5.68 -15.02
N LYS A 298 8.86 -4.60 -14.68
CA LYS A 298 9.94 -4.62 -13.67
C LYS A 298 9.42 -4.64 -12.22
N LEU A 299 8.17 -4.25 -11.98
CA LEU A 299 7.52 -4.51 -10.69
C LEU A 299 7.52 -6.03 -10.44
N GLY A 300 7.11 -6.80 -11.45
CA GLY A 300 7.03 -8.26 -11.40
C GLY A 300 6.17 -8.75 -10.23
N THR A 301 6.25 -10.04 -9.90
CA THR A 301 5.42 -10.65 -8.85
C THR A 301 6.03 -10.52 -7.44
N ALA A 302 7.21 -9.89 -7.36
CA ALA A 302 8.06 -9.75 -6.19
C ALA A 302 7.44 -9.07 -4.95
N ALA A 303 6.33 -8.34 -5.08
CA ALA A 303 5.62 -7.71 -3.96
C ALA A 303 4.24 -8.33 -3.61
N CYS A 304 3.87 -9.50 -4.17
CA CYS A 304 2.52 -10.12 -4.02
C CYS A 304 1.40 -9.33 -4.73
N PRO A 305 1.22 -9.49 -6.05
CA PRO A 305 -0.01 -9.10 -6.74
C PRO A 305 -1.20 -10.00 -6.34
N PRO A 306 -2.46 -9.59 -6.62
CA PRO A 306 -2.83 -8.41 -7.40
C PRO A 306 -2.52 -7.08 -6.68
N TYR A 307 -2.11 -6.07 -7.43
CA TYR A 307 -1.69 -4.77 -6.88
C TYR A 307 -2.75 -3.68 -6.97
N HIS A 308 -2.76 -2.79 -5.99
CA HIS A 308 -3.28 -1.42 -6.16
C HIS A 308 -2.11 -0.55 -6.65
N LEU A 309 -2.05 -0.26 -7.95
CA LEU A 309 -0.94 0.49 -8.56
C LEU A 309 -1.13 2.00 -8.35
N ALA A 310 -0.06 2.71 -8.05
CA ALA A 310 -0.03 4.17 -8.00
C ALA A 310 1.08 4.72 -8.89
N VAL A 311 0.72 5.67 -9.77
CA VAL A 311 1.61 6.41 -10.64
C VAL A 311 1.42 7.90 -10.37
N VAL A 312 2.50 8.65 -10.13
CA VAL A 312 2.43 10.10 -9.88
C VAL A 312 3.36 10.84 -10.80
N VAL A 313 2.81 11.75 -11.62
CA VAL A 313 3.52 12.47 -12.68
C VAL A 313 3.62 13.95 -12.35
N GLY A 314 4.83 14.42 -12.06
CA GLY A 314 5.10 15.77 -11.57
C GLY A 314 5.29 15.83 -10.05
N GLY A 315 5.30 17.03 -9.50
CA GLY A 315 5.64 17.33 -8.11
C GLY A 315 6.62 18.49 -8.03
N LEU A 316 6.53 19.28 -6.96
CA LEU A 316 7.47 20.37 -6.67
C LEU A 316 8.79 19.86 -6.06
N GLY A 317 8.78 18.64 -5.51
CA GLY A 317 9.93 17.92 -5.00
C GLY A 317 9.80 16.40 -5.19
N ALA A 318 10.93 15.69 -5.11
CA ALA A 318 10.96 14.22 -5.19
C ALA A 318 10.28 13.56 -3.99
N ASP A 319 10.44 14.16 -2.82
CA ASP A 319 9.76 13.85 -1.55
C ASP A 319 8.24 14.00 -1.67
N GLN A 320 7.76 15.13 -2.24
CA GLN A 320 6.33 15.34 -2.47
C GLN A 320 5.76 14.30 -3.44
N ASN A 321 6.46 14.03 -4.54
CA ASN A 321 6.06 13.01 -5.51
C ASN A 321 5.91 11.63 -4.82
N LEU A 322 6.94 11.15 -4.10
CA LEU A 322 6.89 9.82 -3.46
C LEU A 322 5.92 9.75 -2.28
N LYS A 323 5.72 10.84 -1.52
CA LYS A 323 4.64 10.94 -0.52
C LYS A 323 3.27 10.83 -1.19
N THR A 324 3.10 11.43 -2.36
CA THR A 324 1.86 11.31 -3.14
C THR A 324 1.67 9.89 -3.65
N VAL A 325 2.71 9.21 -4.16
CA VAL A 325 2.65 7.78 -4.56
C VAL A 325 2.20 6.90 -3.39
N LYS A 326 2.76 7.13 -2.19
CA LYS A 326 2.38 6.39 -0.98
C LYS A 326 0.88 6.51 -0.72
N LEU A 327 0.39 7.73 -0.64
CA LEU A 327 -1.01 8.04 -0.30
C LEU A 327 -1.99 7.61 -1.40
N ALA A 328 -1.62 7.77 -2.68
CA ALA A 328 -2.37 7.25 -3.83
C ALA A 328 -2.53 5.73 -3.76
N SER A 329 -1.45 4.99 -3.45
CA SER A 329 -1.52 3.52 -3.28
C SER A 329 -2.38 3.08 -2.09
N CYS A 330 -2.72 4.00 -1.18
CA CYS A 330 -3.58 3.75 -0.03
C CYS A 330 -5.02 4.26 -0.26
N LYS A 331 -5.38 4.61 -1.50
CA LYS A 331 -6.67 5.21 -1.88
C LYS A 331 -7.05 6.48 -1.09
N TYR A 332 -6.04 7.27 -0.69
CA TYR A 332 -6.25 8.50 0.07
C TYR A 332 -6.71 9.68 -0.81
N TYR A 333 -6.42 9.61 -2.11
CA TYR A 333 -6.65 10.68 -3.09
C TYR A 333 -7.70 10.31 -4.15
N ASP A 334 -8.54 9.31 -3.89
CA ASP A 334 -9.54 8.80 -4.84
C ASP A 334 -10.56 9.89 -5.25
N GLN A 335 -10.80 10.83 -4.33
CA GLN A 335 -11.72 11.97 -4.46
C GLN A 335 -11.08 13.23 -5.08
N LEU A 336 -9.86 13.17 -5.63
CA LEU A 336 -9.31 14.31 -6.38
C LEU A 336 -10.13 14.59 -7.65
N PRO A 337 -10.14 15.83 -8.17
CA PRO A 337 -10.73 16.15 -9.47
C PRO A 337 -10.10 15.32 -10.58
N ASP A 338 -10.82 15.12 -11.67
CA ASP A 338 -10.37 14.47 -12.91
C ASP A 338 -9.54 15.40 -13.83
N HIS A 339 -9.77 16.71 -13.79
CA HIS A 339 -9.07 17.70 -14.63
C HIS A 339 -8.18 18.68 -13.83
N GLY A 340 -7.13 19.18 -14.48
CA GLY A 340 -6.24 20.20 -13.91
C GLY A 340 -6.84 21.60 -13.84
N SER A 341 -6.11 22.56 -13.27
CA SER A 341 -6.47 23.98 -13.22
C SER A 341 -5.32 24.87 -13.71
N ALA A 342 -5.64 26.12 -14.06
CA ALA A 342 -4.63 27.11 -14.47
C ALA A 342 -3.59 27.42 -13.36
N ASN A 343 -3.96 27.30 -12.09
CA ASN A 343 -3.03 27.50 -10.96
C ASN A 343 -2.27 26.22 -10.56
N GLY A 344 -2.57 25.08 -11.22
CA GLY A 344 -1.83 23.84 -11.06
C GLY A 344 -2.26 22.97 -9.87
N ARG A 345 -3.58 22.80 -9.66
CA ARG A 345 -4.08 21.75 -8.74
C ARG A 345 -3.63 20.35 -9.17
N ALA A 346 -3.59 19.43 -8.21
CA ALA A 346 -3.49 18.01 -8.47
C ALA A 346 -4.82 17.48 -9.02
N PHE A 347 -4.73 16.51 -9.92
CA PHE A 347 -5.90 15.79 -10.44
C PHE A 347 -5.58 14.31 -10.65
N ARG A 348 -6.62 13.50 -10.79
CA ARG A 348 -6.61 12.06 -10.96
C ARG A 348 -6.98 11.70 -12.41
N ASP A 349 -6.03 11.15 -13.15
CA ASP A 349 -6.15 10.90 -14.59
C ASP A 349 -6.79 9.53 -14.86
N ARG A 350 -8.12 9.49 -14.88
CA ARG A 350 -8.94 8.28 -14.96
C ARG A 350 -8.76 7.54 -16.30
N GLY A 351 -8.72 8.27 -17.42
CA GLY A 351 -8.44 7.67 -18.73
C GLY A 351 -7.07 6.97 -18.77
N MET A 352 -6.04 7.55 -18.12
CA MET A 352 -4.74 6.90 -17.98
C MET A 352 -4.76 5.72 -16.99
N GLU A 353 -5.59 5.74 -15.96
CA GLU A 353 -5.80 4.58 -15.06
C GLU A 353 -6.34 3.37 -15.83
N SER A 354 -7.42 3.54 -16.60
CA SER A 354 -8.02 2.45 -17.38
C SER A 354 -7.07 1.91 -18.46
N LYS A 355 -6.35 2.79 -19.18
CA LYS A 355 -5.31 2.39 -20.14
C LYS A 355 -4.22 1.52 -19.50
N ILE A 356 -3.67 1.97 -18.37
CA ILE A 356 -2.61 1.24 -17.67
C ILE A 356 -3.14 -0.09 -17.11
N LEU A 357 -4.37 -0.12 -16.61
CA LEU A 357 -5.01 -1.34 -16.10
C LEU A 357 -5.17 -2.38 -17.20
N TYR A 358 -5.67 -1.98 -18.38
CA TYR A 358 -5.82 -2.85 -19.54
C TYR A 358 -4.47 -3.41 -20.01
N GLN A 359 -3.48 -2.52 -20.25
CA GLN A 359 -2.13 -2.92 -20.63
C GLN A 359 -1.52 -3.93 -19.65
N ALA A 360 -1.69 -3.70 -18.34
CA ALA A 360 -1.15 -4.56 -17.30
C ALA A 360 -1.87 -5.90 -17.17
N ARG A 361 -3.17 -5.97 -17.49
CA ARG A 361 -3.95 -7.22 -17.50
C ARG A 361 -3.62 -8.10 -18.72
N ASN A 362 -3.22 -7.50 -19.85
CA ASN A 362 -2.83 -8.24 -21.06
C ASN A 362 -1.39 -8.78 -21.05
N LEU A 363 -0.51 -8.30 -20.16
CA LEU A 363 0.85 -8.82 -19.99
C LEU A 363 0.93 -10.31 -19.59
N GLY A 364 -0.19 -10.95 -19.22
CA GLY A 364 -0.24 -12.36 -18.87
C GLY A 364 0.42 -12.74 -17.53
N ILE A 365 1.02 -11.79 -16.80
CA ILE A 365 1.75 -12.03 -15.54
C ILE A 365 0.80 -12.55 -14.43
N GLY A 366 -0.44 -12.07 -14.42
CA GLY A 366 -1.51 -12.47 -13.50
C GLY A 366 -1.25 -12.26 -12.01
N ALA A 367 -2.11 -12.84 -11.20
CA ALA A 367 -1.95 -12.93 -9.76
C ALA A 367 -0.86 -13.95 -9.44
N GLN A 368 0.39 -13.51 -9.51
CA GLN A 368 1.62 -14.23 -9.12
C GLN A 368 2.08 -15.34 -10.07
N PHE A 369 1.17 -16.09 -10.68
CA PHE A 369 1.49 -17.32 -11.45
C PHE A 369 0.77 -17.39 -12.80
N GLY A 370 0.70 -16.27 -13.54
CA GLY A 370 0.18 -16.21 -14.89
C GLY A 370 -1.34 -16.04 -14.97
N GLY A 371 -1.81 -15.11 -15.79
CA GLY A 371 -3.21 -14.76 -15.94
C GLY A 371 -3.44 -13.25 -16.14
N LYS A 372 -4.68 -12.83 -15.89
CA LYS A 372 -5.19 -11.46 -16.08
C LYS A 372 -4.88 -10.56 -14.89
N TYR A 373 -4.99 -11.08 -13.65
CA TYR A 373 -5.07 -10.23 -12.45
C TYR A 373 -3.72 -9.82 -11.84
N PHE A 374 -2.85 -9.19 -12.64
CA PHE A 374 -1.63 -8.57 -12.11
C PHE A 374 -1.94 -7.34 -11.24
N LEU A 375 -2.94 -6.55 -11.64
CA LEU A 375 -3.45 -5.39 -10.90
C LEU A 375 -4.91 -5.63 -10.51
N HIS A 376 -5.29 -5.21 -9.29
CA HIS A 376 -6.69 -4.94 -8.96
C HIS A 376 -7.15 -3.69 -9.70
N ASP A 377 -6.48 -2.57 -9.44
CA ASP A 377 -6.79 -1.24 -9.95
C ASP A 377 -5.53 -0.35 -10.07
N VAL A 378 -5.72 0.86 -10.60
CA VAL A 378 -4.68 1.88 -10.79
C VAL A 378 -5.14 3.22 -10.19
N ARG A 379 -4.19 4.03 -9.72
CA ARG A 379 -4.34 5.46 -9.40
C ARG A 379 -3.26 6.27 -10.12
N VAL A 380 -3.63 7.20 -10.98
CA VAL A 380 -2.71 8.10 -11.69
C VAL A 380 -2.95 9.53 -11.20
N ILE A 381 -1.98 10.12 -10.51
CA ILE A 381 -2.10 11.51 -10.02
C ILE A 381 -1.14 12.41 -10.79
N ARG A 382 -1.70 13.44 -11.43
CA ARG A 382 -0.95 14.47 -12.13
C ARG A 382 -0.76 15.67 -11.20
N LEU A 383 0.48 16.07 -10.98
CA LEU A 383 0.88 17.18 -10.11
C LEU A 383 1.49 18.36 -10.89
N PRO A 384 1.44 19.60 -10.36
CA PRO A 384 2.25 20.70 -10.90
C PRO A 384 3.75 20.35 -10.85
N ARG A 385 4.55 20.94 -11.74
CA ARG A 385 6.00 20.67 -11.83
C ARG A 385 6.75 21.93 -12.22
N HIS A 386 7.99 22.07 -11.74
CA HIS A 386 8.91 23.08 -12.26
C HIS A 386 9.19 22.83 -13.75
N GLY A 387 9.38 23.88 -14.55
CA GLY A 387 9.50 23.77 -16.01
C GLY A 387 10.59 22.80 -16.48
N ALA A 388 11.74 22.81 -15.82
CA ALA A 388 12.89 21.93 -16.09
C ALA A 388 12.82 20.54 -15.44
N SER A 389 11.78 20.24 -14.66
CA SER A 389 11.67 19.01 -13.86
C SER A 389 10.44 18.19 -14.26
N CYS A 390 10.56 16.86 -14.24
CA CYS A 390 9.42 15.95 -14.30
C CYS A 390 9.71 14.68 -13.50
N PRO A 391 9.67 14.74 -12.16
CA PRO A 391 9.73 13.53 -11.35
C PRO A 391 8.49 12.66 -11.66
N VAL A 392 8.71 11.36 -11.84
CA VAL A 392 7.64 10.37 -11.94
C VAL A 392 7.89 9.31 -10.88
N GLY A 393 6.85 8.98 -10.11
CA GLY A 393 6.91 7.98 -9.06
C GLY A 393 5.96 6.85 -9.35
N ILE A 394 6.37 5.61 -9.09
CA ILE A 394 5.55 4.41 -9.24
C ILE A 394 5.63 3.64 -7.92
N GLY A 395 4.51 3.07 -7.46
CA GLY A 395 4.48 2.25 -6.25
C GLY A 395 3.20 1.42 -6.17
N VAL A 396 3.14 0.46 -5.24
CA VAL A 396 2.01 -0.47 -5.12
C VAL A 396 1.54 -0.62 -3.67
N SER A 397 0.25 -0.89 -3.47
CA SER A 397 -0.21 -1.72 -2.37
C SER A 397 -0.29 -3.18 -2.83
N CYS A 398 -0.03 -4.11 -1.92
CA CYS A 398 0.04 -5.54 -2.18
C CYS A 398 -1.16 -6.26 -1.54
N SER A 399 -1.24 -7.59 -1.67
CA SER A 399 -2.25 -8.44 -0.99
C SER A 399 -2.26 -8.33 0.56
N ALA A 400 -1.32 -7.57 1.15
CA ALA A 400 -1.41 -7.06 2.51
C ALA A 400 -1.75 -5.56 2.44
N ASP A 401 -2.94 -5.25 1.92
CA ASP A 401 -3.49 -3.90 1.82
C ASP A 401 -3.99 -3.44 3.20
N ARG A 402 -3.21 -2.57 3.85
CA ARG A 402 -3.29 -2.35 5.31
C ARG A 402 -3.17 -0.87 5.64
N GLN A 403 -4.32 -0.21 5.58
CA GLN A 403 -4.48 1.17 6.02
C GLN A 403 -5.87 1.39 6.63
N MET A 404 -5.95 2.38 7.52
CA MET A 404 -7.16 2.73 8.25
C MET A 404 -7.15 4.23 8.58
N LYS A 405 -8.20 4.94 8.17
CA LYS A 405 -8.45 6.32 8.57
C LYS A 405 -8.97 6.37 10.02
N VAL A 406 -8.61 7.43 10.73
CA VAL A 406 -9.17 7.81 12.04
C VAL A 406 -9.52 9.30 12.02
N ALA A 407 -10.61 9.66 12.69
CA ALA A 407 -10.94 11.04 12.99
C ALA A 407 -11.27 11.19 14.48
N ILE A 408 -10.64 12.16 15.14
CA ILE A 408 -10.95 12.58 16.50
C ILE A 408 -11.55 13.99 16.40
N GLN A 409 -12.78 14.14 16.87
CA GLN A 409 -13.57 15.36 16.76
C GLN A 409 -14.18 15.70 18.13
N SER A 410 -14.75 16.89 18.28
CA SER A 410 -15.31 17.37 19.56
C SER A 410 -16.40 16.47 20.16
N ASP A 411 -17.02 15.59 19.37
CA ASP A 411 -18.05 14.66 19.80
C ASP A 411 -17.56 13.19 19.94
N GLY A 412 -16.31 12.87 19.57
CA GLY A 412 -15.74 11.55 19.82
C GLY A 412 -14.57 11.10 18.94
N VAL A 413 -14.28 9.80 19.00
CA VAL A 413 -13.26 9.10 18.20
C VAL A 413 -13.96 8.20 17.20
N PHE A 414 -13.53 8.26 15.94
CA PHE A 414 -14.13 7.55 14.81
C PHE A 414 -13.07 6.78 14.03
N TYR A 415 -13.37 5.53 13.74
CA TYR A 415 -12.52 4.59 13.02
C TYR A 415 -13.12 4.27 11.66
N GLU A 416 -12.29 4.15 10.62
CA GLU A 416 -12.73 3.55 9.35
C GLU A 416 -13.19 2.11 9.57
N LYS A 417 -14.36 1.76 9.02
CA LYS A 417 -14.92 0.42 9.07
C LYS A 417 -14.11 -0.51 8.15
N LEU A 418 -13.45 -1.49 8.75
CA LEU A 418 -12.82 -2.60 8.03
C LEU A 418 -13.73 -3.84 8.08
N GLU A 419 -13.53 -4.77 7.14
CA GLU A 419 -14.28 -6.02 7.09
C GLU A 419 -13.82 -6.97 8.21
N GLN A 420 -14.76 -7.36 9.07
CA GLN A 420 -14.54 -8.27 10.21
C GLN A 420 -15.15 -9.66 9.96
N HIS A 421 -16.02 -9.78 8.95
CA HIS A 421 -16.74 -10.99 8.58
C HIS A 421 -16.48 -11.40 7.12
N PRO A 422 -15.20 -11.61 6.72
CA PRO A 422 -14.85 -12.01 5.35
C PRO A 422 -15.50 -13.34 4.93
N GLU A 423 -15.88 -14.21 5.87
CA GLU A 423 -16.58 -15.47 5.59
C GLU A 423 -17.93 -15.26 4.89
N LYS A 424 -18.57 -14.10 5.08
CA LYS A 424 -19.84 -13.76 4.44
C LYS A 424 -19.69 -13.37 2.97
N LEU A 425 -18.47 -13.14 2.49
CA LEU A 425 -18.23 -12.80 1.08
C LEU A 425 -18.51 -14.00 0.16
N TRP A 426 -18.35 -15.24 0.65
CA TRP A 426 -18.73 -16.45 -0.09
C TRP A 426 -20.24 -16.65 -0.23
N GLU A 427 -21.04 -15.98 0.60
CA GLU A 427 -22.51 -16.01 0.55
C GLU A 427 -23.08 -15.00 -0.47
N LEU A 428 -22.24 -14.09 -1.00
CA LEU A 428 -22.64 -13.14 -2.02
C LEU A 428 -22.94 -13.87 -3.33
N ASN A 429 -24.18 -13.75 -3.80
CA ASN A 429 -24.53 -14.12 -5.15
C ASN A 429 -23.82 -13.19 -6.17
N GLN A 430 -23.78 -13.59 -7.44
CA GLN A 430 -23.06 -12.82 -8.47
C GLN A 430 -23.61 -11.40 -8.65
N GLU A 431 -24.90 -11.17 -8.42
CA GLU A 431 -25.55 -9.87 -8.56
C GLU A 431 -25.10 -8.90 -7.46
N THR A 432 -25.21 -9.31 -6.20
CA THR A 432 -24.74 -8.51 -5.06
C THR A 432 -23.23 -8.29 -5.13
N LEU A 433 -22.46 -9.29 -5.57
CA LEU A 433 -21.04 -9.11 -5.83
C LEU A 433 -20.79 -8.05 -6.91
N ARG A 434 -21.48 -8.11 -8.06
CA ARG A 434 -21.35 -7.14 -9.15
C ARG A 434 -21.63 -5.74 -8.64
N VAL A 435 -22.81 -5.48 -8.07
CA VAL A 435 -23.21 -4.17 -7.55
C VAL A 435 -22.24 -3.63 -6.49
N GLU A 436 -21.83 -4.47 -5.53
CA GLU A 436 -20.86 -4.03 -4.52
C GLU A 436 -19.46 -3.82 -5.11
N THR A 437 -19.09 -4.51 -6.20
CA THR A 437 -17.77 -4.35 -6.85
C THR A 437 -17.72 -3.20 -7.84
N SER A 438 -18.79 -2.93 -8.59
CA SER A 438 -18.89 -1.75 -9.46
C SER A 438 -18.89 -0.47 -8.62
N ALA A 439 -19.47 -0.48 -7.42
CA ALA A 439 -19.35 0.63 -6.47
C ALA A 439 -17.92 0.88 -5.92
N LEU A 440 -16.97 -0.04 -6.13
CA LEU A 440 -15.55 0.18 -5.79
C LEU A 440 -14.78 0.81 -6.92
N ASP A 441 -15.19 0.45 -8.13
CA ASP A 441 -14.77 1.12 -9.34
C ASP A 441 -15.49 2.48 -9.41
N SER A 442 -16.66 2.71 -8.79
CA SER A 442 -17.27 4.05 -8.75
C SER A 442 -16.57 5.07 -7.84
N VAL A 443 -16.00 4.63 -6.71
CA VAL A 443 -14.99 5.44 -5.99
C VAL A 443 -13.70 5.56 -6.81
N ALA A 444 -13.54 4.72 -7.83
CA ALA A 444 -12.59 4.87 -8.92
C ALA A 444 -13.11 5.67 -10.16
N THR A 445 -14.28 6.36 -10.08
CA THR A 445 -15.30 6.73 -11.11
C THR A 445 -16.04 5.55 -11.71
N GLU A 446 -17.38 5.63 -11.78
CA GLU A 446 -18.14 4.74 -12.65
C GLU A 446 -17.46 4.74 -14.04
N GLY A 447 -16.94 3.57 -14.46
CA GLY A 447 -15.94 3.42 -15.52
C GLY A 447 -14.85 2.32 -15.31
N GLU A 448 -15.11 1.07 -15.73
CA GLU A 448 -14.22 -0.11 -15.99
C GLU A 448 -12.94 0.15 -16.85
N VAL A 449 -12.90 -0.20 -18.14
CA VAL A 449 -13.93 0.00 -19.19
C VAL A 449 -14.20 -1.25 -20.06
N PRO A 450 -15.41 -1.46 -20.63
CA PRO A 450 -15.73 -2.41 -21.66
C PRO A 450 -16.15 -1.73 -22.98
N GLY A 451 -15.28 -1.82 -23.98
CA GLY A 451 -15.65 -2.54 -25.21
C GLY A 451 -15.04 -3.94 -25.24
N LEU A 452 -14.40 -4.33 -24.13
CA LEU A 452 -13.28 -5.26 -24.12
C LEU A 452 -13.70 -6.72 -23.89
N SER A 453 -14.68 -7.00 -23.03
CA SER A 453 -15.04 -8.37 -22.63
C SER A 453 -15.47 -9.31 -23.77
N GLU A 454 -15.91 -8.79 -24.92
CA GLU A 454 -16.24 -9.61 -26.10
C GLU A 454 -15.17 -9.59 -27.20
N MET A 455 -14.34 -8.54 -27.31
CA MET A 455 -13.15 -8.57 -28.19
C MET A 455 -11.99 -9.37 -27.55
N GLU A 456 -11.96 -9.46 -26.22
CA GLU A 456 -11.10 -10.36 -25.43
C GLU A 456 -11.28 -11.84 -25.83
N SER A 457 -12.45 -12.22 -26.38
CA SER A 457 -12.72 -13.59 -26.83
C SER A 457 -11.94 -14.00 -28.10
N GLU A 458 -11.50 -13.05 -28.92
CA GLU A 458 -10.65 -13.30 -30.09
C GLU A 458 -9.18 -12.89 -29.85
N ALA A 459 -8.91 -11.94 -28.95
CA ALA A 459 -7.57 -11.38 -28.71
C ALA A 459 -6.72 -12.14 -27.67
N VAL A 460 -7.29 -13.01 -26.81
CA VAL A 460 -6.52 -13.81 -25.84
C VAL A 460 -6.67 -15.32 -26.06
N ASN A 461 -6.23 -15.80 -27.23
CA ASN A 461 -5.95 -17.21 -27.46
C ASN A 461 -4.62 -17.66 -26.81
N VAL A 462 -4.42 -17.29 -25.54
CA VAL A 462 -3.42 -17.86 -24.63
C VAL A 462 -4.09 -18.58 -23.45
N ALA A 463 -5.34 -19.00 -23.65
CA ALA A 463 -5.94 -20.11 -22.91
C ALA A 463 -5.23 -21.42 -23.29
N ALA A 464 -4.02 -21.61 -22.79
CA ALA A 464 -3.44 -22.95 -22.72
C ALA A 464 -4.38 -23.79 -21.85
N GLU A 465 -5.03 -24.80 -22.43
CA GLU A 465 -5.94 -25.72 -21.73
C GLU A 465 -5.21 -26.49 -20.62
N SER A 466 -5.12 -25.84 -19.45
CA SER A 466 -4.74 -26.44 -18.20
C SER A 466 -5.88 -27.35 -17.75
N LYS A 467 -5.89 -28.60 -18.24
CA LYS A 467 -6.57 -29.70 -17.53
C LYS A 467 -6.09 -29.66 -16.07
N ALA A 468 -6.98 -29.24 -15.16
CA ALA A 468 -6.73 -28.96 -13.75
C ALA A 468 -5.48 -29.67 -13.21
N ALA A 469 -4.34 -28.96 -13.22
CA ALA A 469 -3.03 -29.61 -13.13
C ALA A 469 -2.91 -30.41 -11.83
N SER A 470 -2.67 -31.73 -11.99
CA SER A 470 -2.52 -32.66 -10.88
C SER A 470 -1.40 -32.20 -9.96
N VAL A 471 -1.72 -31.94 -8.70
CA VAL A 471 -0.74 -31.49 -7.71
C VAL A 471 0.27 -32.61 -7.46
N VAL A 472 1.55 -32.32 -7.70
CA VAL A 472 2.63 -33.29 -7.48
C VAL A 472 3.09 -33.21 -6.03
N ASN A 473 2.97 -34.31 -5.29
CA ASN A 473 3.50 -34.39 -3.93
C ASN A 473 5.02 -34.58 -3.97
N ILE A 474 5.76 -33.73 -3.25
CA ILE A 474 7.22 -33.82 -3.09
C ILE A 474 7.53 -34.09 -1.62
N ASP A 475 8.18 -35.22 -1.36
CA ASP A 475 8.72 -35.58 -0.04
C ASP A 475 10.10 -34.92 0.14
N LEU A 476 10.20 -34.05 1.15
CA LEU A 476 11.42 -33.29 1.47
C LEU A 476 12.31 -33.97 2.53
N ASP A 477 11.87 -35.09 3.11
CA ASP A 477 12.68 -35.87 4.04
C ASP A 477 13.55 -36.93 3.30
N GLN A 478 13.47 -36.97 1.95
CA GLN A 478 14.39 -37.72 1.08
C GLN A 478 15.77 -37.03 0.98
N PRO A 479 16.83 -37.79 0.59
CA PRO A 479 18.11 -37.20 0.19
C PRO A 479 17.97 -36.19 -0.97
N MET A 480 18.81 -35.14 -0.95
CA MET A 480 18.75 -34.03 -1.91
C MET A 480 18.83 -34.47 -3.38
N ASP A 481 19.65 -35.46 -3.70
CA ASP A 481 19.75 -36.04 -5.04
C ASP A 481 18.44 -36.70 -5.51
N GLN A 482 17.70 -37.34 -4.60
CA GLN A 482 16.40 -37.94 -4.90
C GLN A 482 15.29 -36.88 -5.03
N MET A 483 15.33 -35.82 -4.21
CA MET A 483 14.44 -34.65 -4.37
C MET A 483 14.63 -34.01 -5.75
N LEU A 484 15.88 -33.72 -6.13
CA LEU A 484 16.23 -33.13 -7.44
C LEU A 484 15.85 -34.04 -8.60
N LYS A 485 16.09 -35.35 -8.48
CA LYS A 485 15.67 -36.37 -9.48
C LYS A 485 14.15 -36.44 -9.63
N THR A 486 13.38 -36.13 -8.58
CA THR A 486 11.92 -36.05 -8.64
C THR A 486 11.48 -34.78 -9.35
N LEU A 487 12.00 -33.61 -8.94
CA LEU A 487 11.68 -32.31 -9.56
C LEU A 487 12.03 -32.26 -11.06
N ARG A 488 13.15 -32.86 -11.48
CA ARG A 488 13.62 -32.95 -12.87
C ARG A 488 12.60 -33.52 -13.86
N GLN A 489 11.67 -34.36 -13.38
CA GLN A 489 10.64 -35.01 -14.22
C GLN A 489 9.54 -34.03 -14.67
N TYR A 490 9.45 -32.86 -14.06
CA TYR A 490 8.37 -31.91 -14.27
C TYR A 490 8.88 -30.59 -14.87
N PRO A 491 8.12 -29.95 -15.77
CA PRO A 491 8.46 -28.64 -16.31
C PRO A 491 8.19 -27.53 -15.29
N VAL A 492 8.67 -26.31 -15.60
CA VAL A 492 8.15 -25.08 -15.00
C VAL A 492 6.62 -24.98 -15.16
N LYS A 493 5.97 -24.12 -14.38
CA LYS A 493 4.50 -24.04 -14.19
C LYS A 493 3.88 -25.19 -13.38
N THR A 494 4.57 -26.32 -13.17
CA THR A 494 4.03 -27.45 -12.40
C THR A 494 3.74 -27.06 -10.95
N ARG A 495 2.51 -27.29 -10.48
CA ARG A 495 2.09 -27.08 -9.09
C ARG A 495 2.49 -28.28 -8.22
N VAL A 496 3.15 -28.01 -7.11
CA VAL A 496 3.69 -29.00 -6.17
C VAL A 496 3.15 -28.78 -4.75
N ALA A 497 2.99 -29.87 -4.01
CA ALA A 497 2.68 -29.86 -2.58
C ALA A 497 3.86 -30.47 -1.81
N LEU A 498 4.51 -29.65 -0.98
CA LEU A 498 5.74 -30.02 -0.29
C LEU A 498 5.42 -30.58 1.11
N ASN A 499 6.04 -31.72 1.43
CA ASN A 499 5.82 -32.45 2.67
C ASN A 499 7.18 -32.87 3.23
N GLY A 500 7.61 -32.32 4.36
CA GLY A 500 8.93 -32.64 4.93
C GLY A 500 9.61 -31.45 5.62
N THR A 501 10.90 -31.62 5.86
CA THR A 501 11.75 -30.64 6.55
C THR A 501 12.20 -29.52 5.59
N MET A 502 12.06 -28.26 6.02
CA MET A 502 12.66 -27.10 5.34
C MET A 502 13.54 -26.30 6.30
N ILE A 503 14.59 -25.69 5.76
CA ILE A 503 15.43 -24.73 6.49
C ILE A 503 15.03 -23.33 6.07
N VAL A 504 14.74 -22.47 7.05
CA VAL A 504 14.38 -21.08 6.79
C VAL A 504 15.60 -20.20 6.99
N ALA A 505 15.95 -19.42 5.97
CA ALA A 505 17.01 -18.43 6.05
C ALA A 505 16.71 -17.28 5.09
N ARG A 506 17.15 -16.05 5.42
CA ARG A 506 16.95 -14.87 4.57
C ARG A 506 18.13 -13.89 4.69
N ASP A 507 17.90 -12.64 4.31
CA ASP A 507 18.88 -11.57 4.06
C ASP A 507 20.14 -11.62 4.94
N ILE A 508 20.03 -11.40 6.27
CA ILE A 508 21.21 -11.32 7.15
C ILE A 508 21.88 -12.69 7.34
N ALA A 509 21.10 -13.77 7.43
CA ALA A 509 21.62 -15.13 7.54
C ALA A 509 22.42 -15.52 6.28
N HIS A 510 21.92 -15.19 5.09
CA HIS A 510 22.63 -15.41 3.81
C HIS A 510 23.93 -14.60 3.74
N ALA A 511 23.92 -13.33 4.09
CA ALA A 511 25.13 -12.50 4.14
C ALA A 511 26.20 -13.09 5.08
N ARG A 512 25.80 -13.61 6.24
CA ARG A 512 26.71 -14.30 7.18
C ARG A 512 27.23 -15.63 6.63
N MET A 513 26.40 -16.44 5.99
CA MET A 513 26.80 -17.71 5.38
C MET A 513 27.76 -17.48 4.20
N GLN A 514 27.53 -16.45 3.38
CA GLN A 514 28.46 -15.99 2.34
C GLN A 514 29.80 -15.56 2.94
N GLY A 515 29.78 -14.82 4.06
CA GLY A 515 31.00 -14.45 4.79
C GLY A 515 31.75 -15.64 5.41
N LYS A 516 31.04 -16.72 5.79
CA LYS A 516 31.67 -17.99 6.20
C LYS A 516 32.34 -18.69 4.99
N LEU A 517 31.59 -18.86 3.90
CA LEU A 517 32.05 -19.48 2.65
C LEU A 517 33.30 -18.78 2.08
N GLN A 518 33.30 -17.45 2.00
CA GLN A 518 34.44 -16.66 1.50
C GLN A 518 35.70 -16.78 2.37
N LYS A 519 35.58 -17.09 3.67
CA LYS A 519 36.71 -17.18 4.60
C LYS A 519 37.22 -18.61 4.82
N GLY A 520 36.35 -19.60 4.74
CA GLY A 520 36.66 -21.00 5.08
C GLY A 520 36.34 -22.03 3.99
N GLY A 521 35.94 -21.60 2.79
CA GLY A 521 35.63 -22.49 1.67
C GLY A 521 34.36 -23.32 1.87
N ALA A 522 34.23 -24.39 1.09
CA ALA A 522 33.04 -25.23 1.00
C ALA A 522 32.61 -25.83 2.35
N ASP A 523 33.58 -26.17 3.21
CA ASP A 523 33.34 -26.80 4.52
C ASP A 523 32.80 -25.81 5.57
N ALA A 524 32.96 -24.50 5.33
CA ALA A 524 32.42 -23.44 6.20
C ALA A 524 30.94 -23.10 5.90
N LEU A 525 30.39 -23.55 4.76
CA LEU A 525 28.96 -23.42 4.48
C LEU A 525 28.18 -24.49 5.29
N PRO A 526 27.20 -24.09 6.12
CA PRO A 526 26.53 -25.04 7.03
C PRO A 526 25.82 -26.19 6.32
N ASP A 527 26.00 -27.40 6.87
CA ASP A 527 25.41 -28.65 6.37
C ASP A 527 23.90 -28.59 6.14
N TYR A 528 23.17 -27.83 6.95
CA TYR A 528 21.71 -27.69 6.83
C TYR A 528 21.28 -27.05 5.49
N ILE A 529 22.11 -26.18 4.88
CA ILE A 529 21.87 -25.59 3.55
C ILE A 529 22.15 -26.57 2.41
N LYS A 530 22.93 -27.63 2.66
CA LYS A 530 23.25 -28.68 1.67
C LYS A 530 22.25 -29.83 1.71
N LYS A 531 21.69 -30.12 2.90
CA LYS A 531 20.83 -31.29 3.15
C LYS A 531 19.34 -31.06 2.91
N HIS A 532 18.86 -29.82 2.99
CA HIS A 532 17.43 -29.49 2.94
C HIS A 532 17.13 -28.32 2.00
N PRO A 533 15.89 -28.20 1.48
CA PRO A 533 15.42 -27.02 0.78
C PRO A 533 15.49 -25.75 1.66
N VAL A 534 15.85 -24.63 1.04
CA VAL A 534 15.99 -23.34 1.72
C VAL A 534 14.77 -22.46 1.44
N TYR A 535 13.94 -22.25 2.45
CA TYR A 535 12.77 -21.37 2.44
C TYR A 535 13.16 -19.94 2.85
N TYR A 536 12.91 -18.98 1.98
CA TYR A 536 13.17 -17.57 2.25
C TYR A 536 11.97 -16.96 2.97
N ALA A 537 12.01 -16.91 4.30
CA ALA A 537 10.97 -16.31 5.13
C ALA A 537 11.51 -15.79 6.47
N GLY A 538 10.67 -15.09 7.22
CA GLY A 538 10.93 -14.68 8.62
C GLY A 538 9.60 -14.56 9.38
N PRO A 539 9.40 -15.34 10.45
CA PRO A 539 8.08 -15.55 11.06
C PRO A 539 7.61 -14.36 11.88
N ALA A 540 6.30 -14.18 12.00
CA ALA A 540 5.71 -13.39 13.09
C ALA A 540 5.80 -14.17 14.43
N LYS A 541 5.51 -13.52 15.57
CA LYS A 541 5.49 -14.21 16.86
C LYS A 541 4.46 -15.35 16.85
N THR A 542 4.83 -16.50 17.43
CA THR A 542 3.93 -17.64 17.58
C THR A 542 2.90 -17.38 18.68
N PRO A 543 1.58 -17.46 18.39
CA PRO A 543 0.54 -17.42 19.42
C PRO A 543 0.64 -18.61 20.38
N GLU A 544 0.15 -18.44 21.61
CA GLU A 544 0.02 -19.56 22.56
C GLU A 544 -0.90 -20.65 21.99
N GLY A 545 -0.46 -21.92 22.05
CA GLY A 545 -1.19 -23.07 21.52
C GLY A 545 -1.10 -23.27 20.00
N TYR A 546 -0.42 -22.41 19.25
CA TYR A 546 -0.23 -22.54 17.80
C TYR A 546 1.15 -23.15 17.45
N PRO A 547 1.27 -23.91 16.34
CA PRO A 547 2.56 -24.47 15.89
C PRO A 547 3.52 -23.41 15.33
N SER A 548 2.98 -22.25 14.92
CA SER A 548 3.73 -21.17 14.28
C SER A 548 2.96 -19.84 14.38
N GLY A 549 3.66 -18.71 14.24
CA GLY A 549 3.06 -17.44 13.86
C GLY A 549 2.78 -17.39 12.35
N SER A 550 2.23 -16.31 11.83
CA SER A 550 2.08 -16.15 10.37
C SER A 550 3.45 -16.19 9.69
N PHE A 551 3.60 -16.99 8.63
CA PHE A 551 4.94 -17.38 8.14
C PHE A 551 5.03 -17.59 6.61
N GLY A 552 4.53 -16.62 5.84
CA GLY A 552 4.63 -16.62 4.37
C GLY A 552 6.02 -16.28 3.81
N PRO A 553 6.22 -16.43 2.48
CA PRO A 553 7.50 -16.21 1.81
C PRO A 553 7.93 -14.73 1.72
N THR A 554 9.23 -14.48 1.71
CA THR A 554 9.85 -13.19 1.34
C THR A 554 10.36 -13.20 -0.10
N THR A 555 10.60 -12.01 -0.65
CA THR A 555 11.00 -11.81 -2.06
C THR A 555 12.34 -12.47 -2.38
N SER A 556 12.32 -13.49 -3.25
CA SER A 556 13.50 -14.29 -3.57
C SER A 556 14.61 -13.51 -4.26
N GLY A 557 14.27 -12.50 -5.07
CA GLY A 557 15.23 -11.65 -5.80
C GLY A 557 16.34 -11.02 -4.94
N ARG A 558 16.12 -10.84 -3.63
CA ARG A 558 17.14 -10.29 -2.71
C ARG A 558 18.24 -11.29 -2.34
N MET A 559 18.00 -12.59 -2.55
CA MET A 559 18.96 -13.66 -2.30
C MET A 559 19.70 -14.12 -3.57
N ASP A 560 19.38 -13.56 -4.74
CA ASP A 560 20.00 -13.91 -6.03
C ASP A 560 21.54 -13.89 -6.00
N PRO A 561 22.24 -12.91 -5.38
CA PRO A 561 23.70 -12.86 -5.34
C PRO A 561 24.38 -14.03 -4.60
N TYR A 562 23.62 -14.83 -3.83
CA TYR A 562 24.15 -15.95 -3.05
C TYR A 562 23.94 -17.31 -3.73
N VAL A 563 23.12 -17.38 -4.79
CA VAL A 563 22.71 -18.67 -5.38
C VAL A 563 23.88 -19.40 -6.01
N GLU A 564 24.59 -18.78 -6.97
CA GLU A 564 25.71 -19.42 -7.66
C GLU A 564 26.85 -19.81 -6.69
N PRO A 565 27.30 -18.94 -5.76
CA PRO A 565 28.33 -19.33 -4.78
C PRO A 565 27.93 -20.49 -3.88
N PHE A 566 26.65 -20.59 -3.49
CA PHE A 566 26.17 -21.69 -2.64
C PHE A 566 26.01 -22.99 -3.43
N GLN A 567 25.43 -22.94 -4.63
CA GLN A 567 25.22 -24.10 -5.50
C GLN A 567 26.55 -24.68 -6.02
N ALA A 568 27.56 -23.84 -6.25
CA ALA A 568 28.92 -24.26 -6.59
C ALA A 568 29.58 -25.17 -5.53
N VAL A 569 29.08 -25.16 -4.29
CA VAL A 569 29.53 -26.05 -3.19
C VAL A 569 28.41 -26.97 -2.67
N GLY A 570 27.37 -27.20 -3.48
CA GLY A 570 26.27 -28.13 -3.19
C GLY A 570 25.24 -27.63 -2.16
N GLY A 571 25.23 -26.33 -1.83
CA GLY A 571 24.24 -25.70 -0.96
C GLY A 571 23.11 -25.02 -1.75
N SER A 572 21.94 -24.82 -1.12
CA SER A 572 20.83 -24.06 -1.72
C SER A 572 20.35 -24.61 -3.07
N MET A 573 20.40 -25.94 -3.24
CA MET A 573 20.01 -26.63 -4.47
C MET A 573 18.51 -26.53 -4.77
N ILE A 574 17.67 -26.53 -3.74
CA ILE A 574 16.23 -26.28 -3.85
C ILE A 574 15.91 -25.03 -3.03
N MET A 575 15.37 -24.01 -3.68
CA MET A 575 15.08 -22.70 -3.10
C MET A 575 13.56 -22.47 -3.12
N ILE A 576 13.00 -21.93 -2.04
CA ILE A 576 11.56 -21.71 -1.90
C ILE A 576 11.33 -20.27 -1.44
N GLY A 577 10.43 -19.53 -2.08
CA GLY A 577 10.15 -18.14 -1.72
C GLY A 577 9.06 -17.55 -2.59
N LYS A 578 9.10 -16.25 -2.92
CA LYS A 578 8.13 -15.63 -3.85
C LYS A 578 8.73 -14.56 -4.75
N GLY A 579 8.10 -14.37 -5.90
CA GLY A 579 8.49 -13.40 -6.92
C GLY A 579 9.41 -13.97 -8.00
N ASN A 580 9.37 -13.36 -9.18
CA ASN A 580 10.35 -13.58 -10.24
C ASN A 580 11.79 -13.28 -9.77
N ARG A 581 12.77 -13.89 -10.43
CA ARG A 581 14.22 -13.80 -10.11
C ARG A 581 15.02 -13.32 -11.31
N SER A 582 16.30 -13.04 -11.13
CA SER A 582 17.21 -12.64 -12.20
C SER A 582 17.74 -13.83 -13.00
N GLN A 583 18.13 -13.59 -14.26
CA GLN A 583 18.73 -14.59 -15.15
C GLN A 583 19.89 -15.36 -14.50
N ALA A 584 20.69 -14.71 -13.65
CA ALA A 584 21.81 -15.34 -12.95
C ALA A 584 21.38 -16.54 -12.07
N VAL A 585 20.13 -16.55 -11.58
CA VAL A 585 19.57 -17.71 -10.85
C VAL A 585 19.18 -18.83 -11.80
N THR A 586 18.61 -18.51 -12.95
CA THR A 586 18.29 -19.46 -14.04
C THR A 586 19.55 -20.14 -14.56
N ASP A 587 20.60 -19.35 -14.82
CA ASP A 587 21.91 -19.83 -15.26
C ASP A 587 22.57 -20.72 -14.19
N ALA A 588 22.50 -20.33 -12.91
CA ALA A 588 23.03 -21.13 -11.79
C ALA A 588 22.28 -22.47 -11.65
N CYS A 589 20.94 -22.46 -11.72
CA CYS A 589 20.13 -23.67 -11.65
C CYS A 589 20.44 -24.63 -12.79
N ALA A 590 20.57 -24.14 -14.03
CA ALA A 590 20.99 -24.92 -15.19
C ALA A 590 22.41 -25.49 -15.05
N LYS A 591 23.35 -24.69 -14.54
CA LYS A 591 24.76 -25.06 -14.37
C LYS A 591 24.98 -26.11 -13.28
N HIS A 592 24.23 -26.03 -12.17
CA HIS A 592 24.46 -26.84 -10.97
C HIS A 592 23.41 -27.94 -10.74
N GLY A 593 22.30 -27.92 -11.47
CA GLY A 593 21.19 -28.86 -11.29
C GLY A 593 20.20 -28.46 -10.20
N GLY A 594 20.01 -27.15 -9.99
CA GLY A 594 19.16 -26.57 -8.93
C GLY A 594 17.74 -26.23 -9.39
N PHE A 595 16.87 -25.87 -8.44
CA PHE A 595 15.48 -25.47 -8.69
C PHE A 595 15.06 -24.26 -7.82
N TYR A 596 14.17 -23.43 -8.36
CA TYR A 596 13.43 -22.43 -7.59
C TYR A 596 11.93 -22.72 -7.62
N LEU A 597 11.34 -22.81 -6.42
CA LEU A 597 9.91 -23.03 -6.18
C LEU A 597 9.26 -21.74 -5.66
N GLY A 598 8.26 -21.24 -6.38
CA GLY A 598 7.47 -20.07 -6.00
C GLY A 598 6.26 -20.50 -5.17
N SER A 599 6.18 -20.05 -3.92
CA SER A 599 5.00 -20.18 -3.06
C SER A 599 4.17 -18.90 -3.11
N ILE A 600 2.87 -19.01 -2.83
CA ILE A 600 1.93 -17.89 -2.87
C ILE A 600 2.30 -16.88 -1.78
N GLY A 601 2.64 -15.67 -2.22
CA GLY A 601 2.89 -14.53 -1.34
C GLY A 601 1.59 -13.91 -0.84
N GLY A 602 1.48 -13.70 0.47
CA GLY A 602 0.33 -13.04 1.10
C GLY A 602 -0.52 -13.94 1.99
N MET A 603 -0.56 -15.26 1.73
CA MET A 603 -1.37 -16.22 2.50
C MET A 603 -0.71 -16.71 3.82
N ALA A 604 -0.07 -15.82 4.56
CA ALA A 604 0.84 -16.17 5.67
C ALA A 604 0.17 -16.81 6.89
N ALA A 605 -1.09 -16.44 7.18
CA ALA A 605 -1.88 -17.00 8.26
C ALA A 605 -2.40 -18.40 7.89
N THR A 606 -2.86 -18.60 6.65
CA THR A 606 -3.27 -19.91 6.14
C THR A 606 -2.13 -20.93 6.14
N LEU A 607 -0.93 -20.54 5.68
CA LEU A 607 0.25 -21.41 5.72
C LEU A 607 0.63 -21.82 7.15
N SER A 608 0.47 -20.91 8.11
CA SER A 608 0.71 -21.16 9.53
C SER A 608 -0.31 -22.13 10.14
N ALA A 609 -1.60 -21.90 9.90
CA ALA A 609 -2.68 -22.74 10.44
C ALA A 609 -2.72 -24.15 9.81
N ASN A 610 -2.50 -24.24 8.48
CA ASN A 610 -2.78 -25.45 7.73
C ASN A 610 -1.52 -26.26 7.39
N CYS A 611 -0.41 -25.61 7.04
CA CYS A 611 0.76 -26.28 6.45
C CYS A 611 1.91 -26.50 7.46
N ILE A 612 2.21 -25.53 8.33
CA ILE A 612 3.37 -25.58 9.23
C ILE A 612 3.03 -26.30 10.53
N LYS A 613 3.79 -27.35 10.85
CA LYS A 613 3.53 -28.25 11.98
C LYS A 613 4.47 -28.05 13.17
N SER A 614 5.66 -27.53 12.92
CA SER A 614 6.62 -27.15 13.96
C SER A 614 7.58 -26.06 13.47
N VAL A 615 8.09 -25.27 14.41
CA VAL A 615 9.15 -24.27 14.18
C VAL A 615 10.17 -24.33 15.32
N GLU A 616 11.44 -24.49 14.97
CA GLU A 616 12.56 -24.42 15.91
C GLU A 616 13.64 -23.45 15.40
N VAL A 617 14.29 -22.70 16.30
CA VAL A 617 15.49 -21.93 15.97
C VAL A 617 16.65 -22.93 15.83
N LEU A 618 17.40 -22.85 14.73
CA LEU A 618 18.50 -23.75 14.42
C LEU A 618 19.88 -23.10 14.55
N ASP A 619 20.03 -21.86 14.10
CA ASP A 619 21.29 -21.10 14.15
C ASP A 619 20.98 -19.59 14.16
N MET A 620 21.90 -18.76 14.64
CA MET A 620 21.83 -17.29 14.61
C MET A 620 20.61 -16.66 15.33
N GLU A 621 20.20 -17.23 16.48
CA GLU A 621 19.05 -16.78 17.29
C GLU A 621 19.02 -15.25 17.55
N GLU A 622 20.18 -14.61 17.69
CA GLU A 622 20.26 -13.19 18.02
C GLU A 622 19.75 -12.26 16.91
N LEU A 623 19.56 -12.79 15.70
CA LEU A 623 18.91 -12.11 14.57
C LEU A 623 17.37 -12.02 14.68
N GLY A 624 16.76 -12.70 15.67
CA GLY A 624 15.32 -12.72 15.84
C GLY A 624 14.63 -13.35 14.63
N MET A 625 13.72 -12.62 13.97
CA MET A 625 12.98 -13.15 12.81
C MET A 625 13.86 -13.49 11.59
N GLU A 626 15.11 -13.03 11.55
CA GLU A 626 16.12 -13.41 10.53
C GLU A 626 17.11 -14.50 10.98
N ALA A 627 16.85 -15.16 12.12
CA ALA A 627 17.56 -16.37 12.49
C ALA A 627 17.40 -17.47 11.44
N VAL A 628 18.24 -18.50 11.50
CA VAL A 628 18.01 -19.73 10.74
C VAL A 628 17.03 -20.59 11.53
N TRP A 629 15.94 -21.01 10.89
CA TRP A 629 14.93 -21.88 11.49
C TRP A 629 14.93 -23.25 10.81
N LYS A 630 14.44 -24.26 11.51
CA LYS A 630 14.01 -25.52 10.90
C LYS A 630 12.51 -25.68 11.12
N ILE A 631 11.80 -26.11 10.10
CA ILE A 631 10.34 -26.29 10.13
C ILE A 631 9.95 -27.62 9.51
N ARG A 632 8.88 -28.23 10.04
CA ARG A 632 8.18 -29.34 9.39
C ARG A 632 6.92 -28.81 8.73
N VAL A 633 6.74 -29.12 7.45
CA VAL A 633 5.53 -28.75 6.70
C VAL A 633 4.82 -29.96 6.10
N GLU A 634 3.52 -29.80 5.87
CA GLU A 634 2.66 -30.74 5.15
C GLU A 634 1.79 -29.95 4.16
N ASN A 635 1.58 -30.51 2.97
CA ASN A 635 0.78 -29.91 1.90
C ASN A 635 1.11 -28.43 1.61
N PHE A 636 2.38 -28.04 1.70
CA PHE A 636 2.79 -26.66 1.50
C PHE A 636 2.80 -26.32 0.00
N PRO A 637 2.00 -25.34 -0.47
CA PRO A 637 1.82 -25.09 -1.90
C PRO A 637 3.00 -24.31 -2.51
N ALA A 638 3.48 -24.79 -3.65
CA ALA A 638 4.40 -24.05 -4.50
C ALA A 638 4.24 -24.41 -5.99
N PHE A 639 4.95 -23.69 -6.86
CA PHE A 639 5.07 -23.93 -8.29
C PHE A 639 6.54 -24.05 -8.68
N ILE A 640 6.89 -24.90 -9.64
CA ILE A 640 8.23 -24.89 -10.24
C ILE A 640 8.35 -23.64 -11.11
N ILE A 641 9.21 -22.70 -10.70
CA ILE A 641 9.43 -21.42 -11.39
C ILE A 641 10.70 -21.46 -12.23
N VAL A 642 11.81 -21.93 -11.66
CA VAL A 642 13.06 -22.19 -12.40
C VAL A 642 13.41 -23.67 -12.27
N ASP A 643 13.74 -24.30 -13.39
CA ASP A 643 14.19 -25.70 -13.43
C ASP A 643 15.70 -25.85 -13.65
N ASP A 644 16.15 -27.10 -13.61
CA ASP A 644 17.56 -27.48 -13.77
C ASP A 644 18.05 -27.51 -15.24
N LYS A 645 17.28 -26.92 -16.16
CA LYS A 645 17.54 -26.94 -17.62
C LYS A 645 17.63 -25.52 -18.20
N GLY A 646 17.47 -24.49 -17.37
CA GLY A 646 17.48 -23.09 -17.77
C GLY A 646 16.12 -22.54 -18.18
N ASN A 647 15.03 -23.24 -17.88
CA ASN A 647 13.68 -22.69 -18.08
C ASN A 647 13.26 -21.84 -16.88
N ASP A 648 12.59 -20.73 -17.14
CA ASP A 648 12.01 -19.83 -16.13
C ASP A 648 10.59 -19.44 -16.54
N PHE A 649 9.63 -19.68 -15.63
CA PHE A 649 8.22 -19.33 -15.77
C PHE A 649 8.00 -17.91 -16.29
N PHE A 650 8.77 -16.93 -15.79
CA PHE A 650 8.50 -15.51 -16.05
C PHE A 650 9.13 -14.97 -17.35
N GLN A 651 9.86 -15.80 -18.12
CA GLN A 651 10.53 -15.36 -19.35
C GLN A 651 9.64 -15.40 -20.60
N GLU A 652 8.43 -15.96 -20.50
CA GLU A 652 7.51 -16.04 -21.64
C GLU A 652 6.71 -14.76 -21.90
N PHE A 653 6.52 -13.92 -20.88
CA PHE A 653 5.73 -12.68 -20.96
C PHE A 653 6.50 -11.57 -21.67
N LYS A 654 5.86 -10.88 -22.61
CA LYS A 654 6.50 -9.88 -23.49
C LYS A 654 5.85 -8.50 -23.33
N LYS A 655 6.61 -7.47 -23.70
CA LYS A 655 6.13 -6.07 -23.66
C LYS A 655 5.10 -5.81 -24.76
N GLU A 656 5.30 -6.51 -25.86
CA GLU A 656 4.48 -6.49 -27.06
C GLU A 656 3.04 -6.97 -26.78
N ASP A 657 2.84 -7.78 -25.73
CA ASP A 657 1.53 -8.28 -25.30
C ASP A 657 0.67 -7.18 -24.63
N ALA A 658 1.27 -6.07 -24.19
CA ALA A 658 0.58 -4.91 -23.60
C ALA A 658 0.05 -3.90 -24.66
N HIS A 659 -0.20 -4.35 -25.89
CA HIS A 659 -0.71 -3.48 -26.95
C HIS A 659 -2.17 -3.05 -26.71
N ILE A 660 -2.48 -1.79 -26.99
CA ILE A 660 -3.86 -1.29 -27.07
C ILE A 660 -4.27 -1.22 -28.55
N PRO A 661 -5.31 -1.94 -29.00
CA PRO A 661 -5.82 -1.84 -30.37
C PRO A 661 -6.20 -0.40 -30.73
N GLU A 662 -6.01 -0.01 -31.99
CA GLU A 662 -6.21 1.38 -32.45
C GLU A 662 -7.67 1.82 -32.33
N GLU A 663 -8.61 0.89 -32.49
CA GLU A 663 -10.05 1.09 -32.31
C GLU A 663 -10.41 1.41 -30.85
N VAL A 664 -9.77 0.73 -29.90
CA VAL A 664 -9.95 0.96 -28.46
C VAL A 664 -9.33 2.29 -28.06
N ASN A 665 -8.13 2.59 -28.59
CA ASN A 665 -7.40 3.81 -28.25
C ASN A 665 -8.06 5.09 -28.77
N SER A 666 -8.60 5.07 -29.99
CA SER A 666 -9.22 6.24 -30.64
C SER A 666 -10.59 6.60 -30.06
N SER A 667 -11.33 5.62 -29.52
CA SER A 667 -12.69 5.83 -29.04
C SER A 667 -12.77 6.24 -27.57
N ILE A 668 -11.78 5.87 -26.73
CA ILE A 668 -11.91 5.96 -25.28
C ILE A 668 -12.23 7.38 -24.78
N TYR A 669 -11.47 8.39 -25.19
CA TYR A 669 -11.68 9.79 -24.75
C TYR A 669 -12.93 10.45 -25.37
N VAL A 670 -13.25 10.12 -26.62
CA VAL A 670 -14.42 10.69 -27.31
C VAL A 670 -15.73 10.16 -26.74
N VAL A 671 -15.78 8.87 -26.40
CA VAL A 671 -16.97 8.26 -25.82
C VAL A 671 -17.09 8.56 -24.33
N LEU A 672 -15.97 8.73 -23.59
CA LEU A 672 -15.96 9.31 -22.24
C LEU A 672 -16.63 10.70 -22.24
N GLU A 673 -16.12 11.62 -23.06
CA GLU A 673 -16.66 12.99 -23.17
C GLU A 673 -18.14 12.98 -23.63
N PHE A 674 -18.51 12.12 -24.57
CA PHE A 674 -19.89 12.01 -25.03
C PHE A 674 -20.84 11.41 -23.97
N PHE A 675 -20.37 10.46 -23.17
CA PHE A 675 -21.12 9.89 -22.05
C PHE A 675 -21.35 10.90 -20.92
N GLU A 676 -20.31 11.63 -20.52
CA GLU A 676 -20.38 12.67 -19.48
C GLU A 676 -21.36 13.81 -19.83
N ASN A 677 -21.60 14.07 -21.13
CA ASN A 677 -22.59 15.04 -21.59
C ASN A 677 -24.02 14.47 -21.70
N LEU A 678 -24.18 13.14 -21.62
CA LEU A 678 -25.45 12.44 -21.74
C LEU A 678 -26.07 12.11 -20.38
N ASP A 679 -25.26 11.73 -19.41
CA ASP A 679 -25.61 11.57 -17.99
C ASP A 679 -25.91 12.95 -17.38
N ARG A 680 -27.19 13.33 -17.30
CA ARG A 680 -27.59 14.64 -16.76
C ARG A 680 -27.65 14.70 -15.25
N ASN A 681 -27.76 13.54 -14.60
CA ASN A 681 -27.88 13.46 -13.15
C ASN A 681 -26.50 13.44 -12.47
N SER A 682 -25.42 13.23 -13.25
CA SER A 682 -24.08 12.91 -12.76
C SER A 682 -24.07 11.68 -11.86
N ASP A 683 -24.95 10.71 -12.16
CA ASP A 683 -25.05 9.41 -11.49
C ASP A 683 -24.44 8.27 -12.33
N GLN A 684 -23.89 8.63 -13.49
CA GLN A 684 -23.09 7.79 -14.38
C GLN A 684 -23.87 6.58 -14.91
N ILE A 685 -25.18 6.76 -15.08
CA ILE A 685 -26.10 5.92 -15.82
C ILE A 685 -26.77 6.77 -16.89
N VAL A 686 -26.75 6.34 -18.14
CA VAL A 686 -27.49 6.97 -19.25
C VAL A 686 -28.75 6.15 -19.51
N GLU A 687 -29.89 6.68 -19.10
CA GLU A 687 -31.19 6.04 -19.26
C GLU A 687 -31.63 5.97 -20.74
N ALA A 688 -32.64 5.13 -21.02
CA ALA A 688 -33.23 5.02 -22.36
C ALA A 688 -33.71 6.38 -22.93
N MET A 689 -34.14 7.31 -22.08
CA MET A 689 -34.56 8.64 -22.52
C MET A 689 -33.36 9.53 -22.90
N GLU A 690 -32.26 9.48 -22.14
CA GLU A 690 -31.04 10.22 -22.46
C GLU A 690 -30.42 9.69 -23.76
N LEU A 691 -30.40 8.37 -23.98
CA LEU A 691 -30.00 7.78 -25.27
C LEU A 691 -30.77 8.34 -26.47
N VAL A 692 -32.09 8.51 -26.36
CA VAL A 692 -32.93 9.11 -27.42
C VAL A 692 -32.54 10.56 -27.72
N GLU A 693 -32.01 11.28 -26.74
CA GLU A 693 -31.61 12.69 -26.88
C GLU A 693 -30.17 12.87 -27.39
N GLY A 694 -29.32 11.85 -27.27
CA GLY A 694 -27.94 11.85 -27.79
C GLY A 694 -27.75 11.21 -29.17
N PHE A 695 -28.62 10.29 -29.58
CA PHE A 695 -28.48 9.55 -30.85
C PHE A 695 -29.52 9.92 -31.90
N ASP A 696 -29.04 10.30 -33.07
CA ASP A 696 -29.85 10.60 -34.25
C ASP A 696 -30.77 9.43 -34.62
N ASN A 697 -32.08 9.70 -34.69
CA ASN A 697 -33.13 8.76 -35.12
C ASN A 697 -33.31 7.52 -34.21
N LEU A 698 -32.81 7.54 -32.98
CA LEU A 698 -33.06 6.48 -32.01
C LEU A 698 -34.45 6.67 -31.36
N THR A 699 -35.35 5.69 -31.51
CA THR A 699 -36.66 5.72 -30.83
C THR A 699 -36.56 5.18 -29.39
N ILE A 700 -37.48 5.57 -28.51
CA ILE A 700 -37.48 5.09 -27.12
C ILE A 700 -37.58 3.56 -27.00
N GLU A 701 -38.33 2.89 -27.88
CA GLU A 701 -38.42 1.42 -27.91
C GLU A 701 -37.08 0.77 -28.33
N GLN A 702 -36.34 1.41 -29.24
CA GLN A 702 -34.98 0.98 -29.60
C GLN A 702 -33.99 1.28 -28.48
N ALA A 703 -34.06 2.45 -27.84
CA ALA A 703 -33.22 2.79 -26.70
C ALA A 703 -33.46 1.85 -25.51
N GLU A 704 -34.71 1.58 -25.12
CA GLU A 704 -35.04 0.56 -24.12
C GLU A 704 -34.60 -0.85 -24.53
N THR A 705 -34.51 -1.14 -25.83
CA THR A 705 -33.97 -2.42 -26.34
C THR A 705 -32.45 -2.46 -26.24
N LEU A 706 -31.77 -1.34 -26.50
CA LEU A 706 -30.32 -1.19 -26.30
C LEU A 706 -29.95 -1.24 -24.81
N VAL A 707 -30.68 -0.54 -23.94
CA VAL A 707 -30.61 -0.70 -22.48
C VAL A 707 -30.81 -2.16 -22.12
N ARG A 708 -31.94 -2.80 -22.45
CA ARG A 708 -32.16 -4.23 -22.12
C ARG A 708 -31.14 -5.22 -22.71
N LYS A 709 -30.38 -4.83 -23.73
CA LYS A 709 -29.35 -5.65 -24.39
C LYS A 709 -27.95 -5.42 -23.80
N TYR A 710 -27.64 -4.21 -23.36
CA TYR A 710 -26.31 -3.79 -22.94
C TYR A 710 -26.21 -3.42 -21.45
N ASP A 711 -27.32 -3.21 -20.74
CA ASP A 711 -27.42 -3.12 -19.27
C ASP A 711 -27.15 -4.51 -18.65
N LEU A 712 -25.87 -4.85 -18.54
CA LEU A 712 -25.35 -6.12 -18.04
C LEU A 712 -25.35 -6.19 -16.50
N GLY A 713 -25.48 -5.04 -15.83
CA GLY A 713 -25.64 -4.91 -14.38
C GLY A 713 -27.05 -4.59 -13.88
N HIS A 714 -28.04 -4.53 -14.78
CA HIS A 714 -29.47 -4.34 -14.49
C HIS A 714 -29.83 -3.07 -13.71
N PHE A 715 -29.21 -1.94 -14.11
CA PHE A 715 -29.40 -0.62 -13.51
C PHE A 715 -30.67 0.11 -13.98
N GLY A 716 -31.23 -0.25 -15.14
CA GLY A 716 -32.33 0.48 -15.80
C GLY A 716 -31.86 1.52 -16.83
N GLY A 717 -30.55 1.66 -17.01
CA GLY A 717 -29.88 2.47 -18.02
C GLY A 717 -28.50 1.86 -18.29
N LEU A 718 -27.69 2.52 -19.12
CA LEU A 718 -26.32 2.08 -19.43
C LEU A 718 -25.31 2.88 -18.61
N ASN A 719 -24.47 2.22 -17.82
CA ASN A 719 -23.29 2.91 -17.28
C ASN A 719 -22.31 3.30 -18.42
N LEU A 720 -21.31 4.14 -18.12
CA LEU A 720 -20.24 4.56 -19.06
C LEU A 720 -19.70 3.39 -19.89
N ASP A 721 -19.61 2.28 -19.20
CA ASP A 721 -19.08 1.01 -19.62
C ASP A 721 -19.95 0.32 -20.69
N GLU A 722 -21.20 0.08 -20.36
CA GLU A 722 -22.18 -0.57 -21.22
C GLU A 722 -22.55 0.34 -22.40
N PHE A 723 -22.49 1.65 -22.20
CA PHE A 723 -22.57 2.68 -23.22
C PHE A 723 -21.40 2.61 -24.21
N LEU A 724 -20.15 2.55 -23.72
CA LEU A 724 -18.96 2.28 -24.53
C LEU A 724 -19.13 0.99 -25.35
N THR A 725 -19.62 -0.07 -24.73
CA THR A 725 -19.91 -1.34 -25.42
C THR A 725 -20.96 -1.18 -26.52
N MET A 726 -22.08 -0.50 -26.23
CA MET A 726 -23.16 -0.25 -27.18
C MET A 726 -22.67 0.55 -28.39
N VAL A 727 -22.00 1.69 -28.15
CA VAL A 727 -21.46 2.58 -29.19
C VAL A 727 -20.44 1.86 -30.09
N MET A 728 -19.57 1.05 -29.49
CA MET A 728 -18.53 0.33 -30.24
C MET A 728 -19.05 -0.86 -31.06
N LYS A 729 -20.23 -1.41 -30.74
CA LYS A 729 -20.77 -2.62 -31.39
C LYS A 729 -21.95 -2.35 -32.34
N GLU A 730 -22.78 -1.35 -32.09
CA GLU A 730 -23.97 -1.09 -32.89
C GLU A 730 -23.68 -0.32 -34.18
N ARG A 731 -23.46 -1.08 -35.25
CA ARG A 731 -23.21 -0.54 -36.60
C ARG A 731 -24.43 0.22 -37.13
N GLY A 732 -24.35 1.55 -37.07
CA GLY A 732 -25.36 2.45 -37.60
C GLY A 732 -25.84 3.50 -36.62
N LEU A 733 -25.48 3.40 -35.33
CA LEU A 733 -25.57 4.53 -34.43
C LEU A 733 -24.68 5.66 -34.96
N LYS A 734 -25.30 6.80 -35.27
CA LYS A 734 -24.59 8.05 -35.54
C LYS A 734 -24.69 8.90 -34.28
N ILE A 735 -23.54 9.15 -33.67
CA ILE A 735 -23.38 10.24 -32.71
C ILE A 735 -23.63 11.53 -33.49
N ASP A 736 -24.52 12.39 -33.00
CA ASP A 736 -24.72 13.74 -33.57
C ASP A 736 -23.51 14.62 -33.20
N GLY A 737 -22.41 14.40 -33.91
CA GLY A 737 -21.13 15.08 -33.66
C GLY A 737 -21.11 16.56 -34.09
N GLU A 738 -22.15 17.05 -34.78
CA GLU A 738 -22.33 18.49 -35.03
C GLU A 738 -23.21 19.11 -33.95
N GLY A 739 -24.38 18.56 -33.62
CA GLY A 739 -25.26 19.11 -32.58
C GLY A 739 -24.72 18.96 -31.15
N ALA A 740 -24.04 17.86 -30.80
CA ALA A 740 -23.35 17.74 -29.52
C ALA A 740 -22.20 18.78 -29.40
N ARG A 741 -21.49 19.02 -30.50
CA ARG A 741 -20.39 19.99 -30.56
C ARG A 741 -20.87 21.44 -30.60
N GLU A 742 -22.01 21.73 -31.22
CA GLU A 742 -22.65 23.04 -31.19
C GLU A 742 -23.18 23.36 -29.78
N LYS A 743 -23.83 22.39 -29.09
CA LYS A 743 -24.22 22.54 -27.68
C LYS A 743 -23.02 22.84 -26.80
N LEU A 744 -21.95 22.05 -26.91
CA LEU A 744 -20.69 22.20 -26.15
C LEU A 744 -19.96 23.53 -26.43
N LEU A 745 -20.17 24.15 -27.60
CA LEU A 745 -19.66 25.48 -27.95
C LEU A 745 -20.61 26.63 -27.58
N SER A 746 -21.91 26.36 -27.42
CA SER A 746 -22.94 27.34 -27.04
C SER A 746 -23.13 27.47 -25.53
N GLY A 747 -22.86 26.40 -24.77
CA GLY A 747 -23.02 26.35 -23.31
C GLY A 747 -24.48 26.20 -22.85
N GLU A 748 -25.32 25.56 -23.66
CA GLU A 748 -26.68 25.09 -23.30
C GLU A 748 -26.67 23.65 -22.76
#